data_AF-A0A927VCM1-F1
#
_entry.id   AF-A0A927VCM1-F1
#
_cell.length_a   1.000
_cell.length_b   1.000
_cell.length_c   1.000
_cell.angle_alpha   90.00
_cell.angle_beta   90.00
_cell.angle_gamma   90.00
#
_symmetry.space_group_name_H-M   'P 1'
#
loop_
_entity.id
_entity.type
_entity.pdbx_description
1 polymer ?
#
loop_
_entity_poly.entity_id
_entity_poly.type
_entity_poly.pdbx_seq_one_letter_code
_entity_poly.pdbx_strand_id
1 'polypeptide(L)'
;MRKKILTGITIFALCFGMTGGPILSAEDEQEEIKIRGYEIVETEGENYGHIPISYTVPVSESDSDVLDNYNTGLHGSGTLPARYDARDYGYVTAVKDQGYYGTCWAFAAISSAESDAIIDGRNSNPDYSEAQLAFFTYNRVADPLGGTTGDKVEVIADGEDYLSIGGNNYYTTMALASWISPADETTMDYDDIATKYTGITSVDESYDYEACVAHLQNSYWISMSDPDSIKQMIMEYGSLDSSLYYSDDYLEEVTVGNTTKWLFYNPEEYIQNHEISLVGWDDTIDADLFSKTIDNVEYTPAGDGAWLVKNSYGDYYHDEGYFWISYYDTSLMYTNSSYNVATAYDFEAVDNYDYNYQYDGSYATFEVYDDDYNESIYTANVFTAKNSAQQLEAVAFYTTLPNMKYSIQVYKVDEAGTPVGEALLTKAVEGLEPYSGYHTVKLNERIILNEGEKFSVVVKNTITTDGYVGIGATAFLDASNDDGYLRYTSSGESGQSYLSFDGVNWEDMYDRYGANLRVKAFTNYRPVESVAVEEDTYTIGVGEQLQLFATVSPENATVQSVTWSGLNDMVLSVSKDGIVTGLEAGSATVTVKTVDGGKTAKCTVIVKDRYITPDKPVLKSRTEDTITVEAVADCIYSLDGIDWQDSNVFTDLEPGTEYSIYAMIPGDEYYYQSELSEPLVVSTYDIIEAVKLNYTDIALVIDEQDTIQLKATTVPADVKVGTVTWKSEDENIAIVDENGLVTGLSMGETNIVATSDADEQISAICKVGVYKRYATPSAPTLASKTHSSITLSKVSGAVYSKDGKTWQSSNVFTGLNPETTYTFYVKLLQNGYYMESKVSAGLKVTTAEKPFVAPDIKVSYRTHIQSFGWEYKEDEVTKWKANGAMSGTSGLAKRLEGINIVVAPTTTCEDLDLGIQYTTHCQSYGWLPWSADGDMNGTEGEAKRLEAIMIQLTGEHKELYDVYYRVHAQSYGWLGWAKNGEPSGTAGYAKRLEGIQIVVVKKGESYNQKMEGITSARTEAFVAKAGSSPIVNYPATSNTNPVVPGADDVNVAYRTHVQSFGWQGWKYNGQMSGTSGLAKRLEGIEINLTNKDYDGGIAYATHVQTYGWQGADLNKPSTWKHDGQMAGTSGEAKRLEAICITLTGEMAEHYDIYYRVHAQSYGWLGWAKNGEASGTAGYAKRLEGIQIVIVPKGGKAPTNHGGIISNDTRAYIEK
;
A
#
# COMPACT_ATOMS: atom_id res chain seq x y z
N MET A 1 -62.90 11.02 -24.43
CA MET A 1 -64.29 11.28 -24.90
C MET A 1 -64.87 12.43 -24.09
N ARG A 2 -65.75 13.29 -24.65
CA ARG A 2 -66.40 14.47 -24.00
C ARG A 2 -65.38 15.54 -23.52
N LYS A 3 -65.24 16.78 -24.04
CA LYS A 3 -66.03 17.72 -24.89
C LYS A 3 -66.96 18.71 -24.12
N LYS A 4 -66.53 20.00 -24.09
CA LYS A 4 -67.27 21.29 -23.86
C LYS A 4 -67.77 21.62 -22.45
N ILE A 5 -67.49 22.82 -21.93
CA ILE A 5 -68.23 24.12 -22.07
C ILE A 5 -67.29 25.21 -21.46
N LEU A 6 -66.93 26.36 -22.04
CA LEU A 6 -67.61 27.54 -22.64
C LEU A 6 -67.85 28.74 -21.67
N THR A 7 -67.22 29.88 -22.00
CA THR A 7 -67.68 31.32 -21.90
C THR A 7 -67.80 32.10 -20.57
N GLY A 8 -67.18 33.30 -20.57
CA GLY A 8 -67.65 34.55 -19.90
C GLY A 8 -66.50 35.40 -19.29
N ILE A 9 -66.06 36.60 -19.72
CA ILE A 9 -66.66 37.90 -20.15
C ILE A 9 -66.89 38.89 -18.98
N THR A 10 -66.32 40.11 -18.89
CA THR A 10 -65.02 40.71 -19.34
C THR A 10 -64.78 42.10 -18.68
N ILE A 11 -63.51 42.58 -18.60
CA ILE A 11 -63.05 44.00 -18.41
C ILE A 11 -63.38 44.70 -17.06
N PHE A 12 -62.34 45.08 -16.29
CA PHE A 12 -61.90 46.49 -16.10
C PHE A 12 -60.64 46.57 -15.22
N ALA A 13 -59.52 47.03 -15.79
CA ALA A 13 -58.37 47.54 -15.04
C ALA A 13 -57.84 48.78 -15.78
N LEU A 14 -57.71 49.89 -15.06
CA LEU A 14 -57.30 51.20 -15.59
C LEU A 14 -55.95 51.56 -15.00
N CYS A 15 -54.96 51.71 -15.88
CA CYS A 15 -53.65 52.34 -15.71
C CYS A 15 -53.20 52.77 -14.30
N PHE A 16 -52.10 52.18 -13.82
CA PHE A 16 -50.83 52.91 -13.63
C PHE A 16 -49.67 51.98 -14.02
N GLY A 17 -48.56 52.55 -14.51
CA GLY A 17 -47.50 51.78 -15.16
C GLY A 17 -46.20 51.78 -14.38
N MET A 18 -45.55 50.62 -14.34
CA MET A 18 -44.11 50.46 -14.15
C MET A 18 -43.56 49.61 -15.30
N THR A 19 -42.29 49.79 -15.63
CA THR A 19 -41.69 49.31 -16.87
C THR A 19 -40.54 48.35 -16.64
N GLY A 20 -40.64 47.15 -17.21
CA GLY A 20 -39.49 46.43 -17.78
C GLY A 20 -38.86 45.33 -16.92
N GLY A 21 -39.44 44.13 -16.98
CA GLY A 21 -38.71 42.86 -16.86
C GLY A 21 -39.09 41.96 -18.06
N PRO A 22 -38.16 41.20 -18.65
CA PRO A 22 -38.48 40.36 -19.80
C PRO A 22 -39.15 39.05 -19.37
N ILE A 23 -40.48 38.98 -19.46
CA ILE A 23 -41.17 37.69 -19.49
C ILE A 23 -40.88 37.05 -20.85
N LEU A 24 -40.02 36.03 -20.87
CA LEU A 24 -39.84 35.17 -22.04
C LEU A 24 -41.00 34.18 -22.11
N SER A 25 -41.77 34.25 -23.20
CA SER A 25 -42.69 33.19 -23.59
C SER A 25 -42.44 32.85 -25.06
N ALA A 26 -41.90 31.66 -25.32
CA ALA A 26 -41.79 31.10 -26.66
C ALA A 26 -42.07 29.59 -26.56
N GLU A 27 -43.14 29.14 -27.22
CA GLU A 27 -43.50 27.72 -27.30
C GLU A 27 -42.55 27.01 -28.28
N ASP A 28 -41.63 26.19 -27.77
CA ASP A 28 -41.02 25.06 -28.49
C ASP A 28 -40.98 23.86 -27.54
N GLU A 29 -41.35 22.66 -28.01
CA GLU A 29 -41.44 21.44 -27.19
C GLU A 29 -40.04 20.85 -26.91
N GLN A 30 -39.30 21.44 -25.95
CA GLN A 30 -38.06 20.91 -25.38
C GLN A 30 -38.10 20.92 -23.84
N GLU A 31 -37.35 20.01 -23.23
CA GLU A 31 -37.20 19.82 -21.77
C GLU A 31 -36.77 21.15 -21.12
N GLU A 32 -37.65 21.74 -20.31
CA GLU A 32 -37.54 23.14 -19.88
C GLU A 32 -36.86 23.24 -18.50
N ILE A 33 -35.53 23.21 -18.49
CA ILE A 33 -34.72 23.56 -17.30
C ILE A 33 -35.16 24.93 -16.77
N LYS A 34 -35.33 25.04 -15.45
CA LYS A 34 -35.84 26.22 -14.74
C LYS A 34 -34.98 26.59 -13.55
N ILE A 35 -35.01 27.87 -13.21
CA ILE A 35 -34.45 28.40 -11.97
C ILE A 35 -35.58 28.85 -11.04
N ARG A 36 -35.37 28.70 -9.74
CA ARG A 36 -36.24 29.23 -8.68
C ARG A 36 -35.39 29.98 -7.66
N GLY A 37 -35.88 31.13 -7.24
CA GLY A 37 -35.28 31.94 -6.19
C GLY A 37 -36.00 31.77 -4.87
N TYR A 38 -35.32 32.17 -3.81
CA TYR A 38 -35.93 32.45 -2.53
C TYR A 38 -36.07 33.97 -2.40
N GLU A 39 -37.20 34.43 -1.86
CA GLU A 39 -37.53 35.85 -1.73
C GLU A 39 -37.60 36.24 -0.25
N ILE A 40 -37.07 37.41 0.09
CA ILE A 40 -37.11 37.97 1.45
C ILE A 40 -38.55 38.36 1.80
N VAL A 41 -39.01 37.98 2.99
CA VAL A 41 -40.40 38.24 3.44
C VAL A 41 -40.45 39.45 4.36
N GLU A 42 -41.43 40.32 4.12
CA GLU A 42 -41.73 41.46 4.99
C GLU A 42 -42.31 40.99 6.34
N THR A 43 -41.62 41.31 7.43
CA THR A 43 -42.04 41.05 8.82
C THR A 43 -42.75 42.28 9.42
N GLU A 44 -43.95 42.09 9.99
CA GLU A 44 -44.56 43.13 10.86
C GLU A 44 -43.94 43.07 12.26
N GLY A 45 -42.77 43.71 12.47
CA GLY A 45 -42.13 43.73 13.79
C GLY A 45 -40.79 44.48 13.85
N GLU A 46 -40.21 44.55 15.04
CA GLU A 46 -38.81 44.97 15.22
C GLU A 46 -37.90 43.84 14.74
N ASN A 47 -37.05 44.10 13.73
CA ASN A 47 -36.06 43.15 13.22
C ASN A 47 -34.83 43.16 14.13
N TYR A 48 -34.49 42.02 14.73
CA TYR A 48 -33.36 41.86 15.67
C TYR A 48 -32.09 41.30 14.99
N GLY A 49 -32.16 40.99 13.69
CA GLY A 49 -30.98 40.71 12.86
C GLY A 49 -31.06 39.49 11.96
N HIS A 50 -32.15 38.73 11.96
CA HIS A 50 -32.37 37.68 10.96
C HIS A 50 -33.04 38.26 9.70
N ILE A 51 -32.62 37.81 8.51
CA ILE A 51 -33.35 38.02 7.24
C ILE A 51 -34.12 36.74 6.93
N PRO A 52 -35.45 36.72 7.15
CA PRO A 52 -36.28 35.60 6.77
C PRO A 52 -36.47 35.58 5.26
N ILE A 53 -36.11 34.45 4.67
CA ILE A 53 -36.35 34.12 3.27
C ILE A 53 -37.50 33.11 3.19
N SER A 54 -38.20 33.08 2.06
CA SER A 54 -39.30 32.14 1.81
C SER A 54 -39.15 31.43 0.48
N TYR A 55 -39.91 30.35 0.35
CA TYR A 55 -39.92 29.48 -0.81
C TYR A 55 -41.36 29.31 -1.32
N THR A 56 -41.64 29.81 -2.53
CA THR A 56 -42.95 29.56 -3.16
C THR A 56 -42.87 28.31 -4.03
N VAL A 57 -43.26 27.16 -3.48
CA VAL A 57 -43.43 25.94 -4.28
C VAL A 57 -44.73 26.04 -5.08
N PRO A 58 -44.72 25.79 -6.40
CA PRO A 58 -45.95 25.54 -7.15
C PRO A 58 -46.46 24.09 -6.97
N VAL A 59 -46.57 23.59 -5.72
CA VAL A 59 -47.36 22.37 -5.46
C VAL A 59 -48.85 22.70 -5.46
N SER A 60 -49.66 21.76 -5.95
CA SER A 60 -51.10 21.79 -5.67
C SER A 60 -51.36 21.68 -4.17
N GLU A 61 -52.47 22.28 -3.71
CA GLU A 61 -52.93 22.37 -2.29
C GLU A 61 -53.15 21.01 -1.56
N SER A 62 -52.64 19.90 -2.10
CA SER A 62 -52.71 18.53 -1.55
C SER A 62 -51.42 18.02 -0.90
N ASP A 63 -50.28 18.67 -1.15
CA ASP A 63 -48.96 18.10 -0.85
C ASP A 63 -48.09 18.98 0.07
N SER A 64 -48.69 19.82 0.92
CA SER A 64 -47.94 20.57 1.95
C SER A 64 -47.41 19.66 3.07
N ASP A 65 -48.19 18.64 3.47
CA ASP A 65 -47.80 17.61 4.46
C ASP A 65 -46.58 16.76 4.01
N VAL A 66 -46.14 16.93 2.77
CA VAL A 66 -45.01 16.22 2.19
C VAL A 66 -43.72 16.77 2.81
N LEU A 67 -43.38 18.04 2.58
CA LEU A 67 -42.03 18.59 2.85
C LEU A 67 -41.52 18.36 4.29
N ASP A 68 -42.37 18.50 5.32
CA ASP A 68 -41.98 18.32 6.73
C ASP A 68 -41.48 16.91 7.08
N ASN A 69 -41.83 15.88 6.29
CA ASN A 69 -41.55 14.47 6.60
C ASN A 69 -40.27 13.91 5.94
N TYR A 70 -39.58 14.64 5.07
CA TYR A 70 -38.48 14.08 4.25
C TYR A 70 -37.05 14.38 4.74
N ASN A 71 -36.91 15.08 5.86
CA ASN A 71 -35.68 15.78 6.19
C ASN A 71 -34.88 15.13 7.34
N THR A 72 -34.97 13.81 7.50
CA THR A 72 -34.28 13.03 8.55
C THR A 72 -32.98 12.38 8.06
N GLY A 73 -31.92 12.48 8.87
CA GLY A 73 -30.63 11.85 8.60
C GLY A 73 -30.66 10.34 8.85
N LEU A 74 -29.82 9.57 8.16
CA LEU A 74 -29.67 8.12 8.40
C LEU A 74 -28.94 7.81 9.72
N HIS A 75 -29.63 7.97 10.86
CA HIS A 75 -29.02 7.79 12.17
C HIS A 75 -28.80 6.33 12.61
N GLY A 76 -27.61 6.11 13.17
CA GLY A 76 -27.28 4.87 13.86
C GLY A 76 -27.93 4.82 15.24
N SER A 77 -28.41 3.65 15.66
CA SER A 77 -29.12 3.46 16.93
C SER A 77 -28.21 3.50 18.18
N GLY A 78 -27.49 4.60 18.38
CA GLY A 78 -26.82 4.94 19.63
C GLY A 78 -27.86 5.40 20.67
N THR A 79 -27.53 5.29 21.95
CA THR A 79 -28.39 5.83 23.03
C THR A 79 -27.85 7.20 23.42
N LEU A 80 -28.55 8.26 23.01
CA LEU A 80 -28.21 9.64 23.39
C LEU A 80 -28.45 9.86 24.89
N PRO A 81 -27.68 10.73 25.57
CA PRO A 81 -27.96 11.10 26.95
C PRO A 81 -29.23 11.96 27.02
N ALA A 82 -30.00 11.81 28.10
CA ALA A 82 -31.21 12.62 28.33
C ALA A 82 -30.92 14.10 28.61
N ARG A 83 -29.66 14.47 28.86
CA ARG A 83 -29.20 15.87 28.99
C ARG A 83 -27.75 15.97 28.52
N TYR A 84 -27.43 17.08 27.86
CA TYR A 84 -26.08 17.52 27.53
C TYR A 84 -25.98 19.04 27.62
N ASP A 85 -24.83 19.56 28.03
CA ASP A 85 -24.59 20.99 28.23
C ASP A 85 -23.12 21.25 27.85
N ALA A 86 -22.86 21.92 26.72
CA ALA A 86 -21.49 22.09 26.21
C ALA A 86 -20.60 22.90 27.18
N ARG A 87 -21.20 23.71 28.06
CA ARG A 87 -20.50 24.47 29.10
C ARG A 87 -19.83 23.57 30.14
N ASP A 88 -20.43 22.42 30.48
CA ASP A 88 -19.86 21.44 31.43
C ASP A 88 -18.52 20.85 30.93
N TYR A 89 -18.26 20.93 29.62
CA TYR A 89 -17.03 20.46 28.97
C TYR A 89 -16.06 21.59 28.58
N GLY A 90 -16.50 22.85 28.70
CA GLY A 90 -15.74 24.02 28.23
C GLY A 90 -15.66 24.14 26.71
N TYR A 91 -16.63 23.59 25.98
CA TYR A 91 -16.67 23.58 24.51
C TYR A 91 -17.34 24.82 23.89
N VAL A 92 -17.75 25.79 24.71
CA VAL A 92 -18.33 27.06 24.25
C VAL A 92 -17.65 28.22 24.96
N THR A 93 -17.45 29.29 24.22
CA THR A 93 -16.95 30.59 24.69
C THR A 93 -18.03 31.37 25.46
N ALA A 94 -17.63 32.48 26.09
CA ALA A 94 -18.55 33.40 26.76
C ALA A 94 -19.59 33.99 25.79
N VAL A 95 -20.69 34.51 26.34
CA VAL A 95 -21.71 35.25 25.57
C VAL A 95 -21.20 36.66 25.27
N LYS A 96 -21.14 37.01 23.98
CA LYS A 96 -20.81 38.34 23.47
C LYS A 96 -22.10 39.18 23.27
N ASP A 97 -21.95 40.45 22.93
CA ASP A 97 -23.05 41.43 22.84
C ASP A 97 -23.11 42.11 21.45
N GLN A 98 -24.17 41.86 20.67
CA GLN A 98 -24.43 42.50 19.38
C GLN A 98 -24.97 43.94 19.51
N GLY A 99 -25.31 44.38 20.72
CA GLY A 99 -25.96 45.66 20.98
C GLY A 99 -27.28 45.82 20.23
N TYR A 100 -27.41 46.91 19.48
CA TYR A 100 -28.62 47.25 18.70
C TYR A 100 -28.50 46.92 17.21
N TYR A 101 -27.49 46.13 16.81
CA TYR A 101 -27.21 45.83 15.41
C TYR A 101 -27.85 44.49 14.99
N GLY A 102 -28.34 44.43 13.76
CA GLY A 102 -28.92 43.24 13.14
C GLY A 102 -27.86 42.25 12.68
N THR A 103 -27.10 41.68 13.63
CA THR A 103 -25.93 40.83 13.34
C THR A 103 -25.90 39.52 14.12
N CYS A 104 -27.01 39.12 14.78
CA CYS A 104 -27.15 37.86 15.52
C CYS A 104 -26.67 36.62 14.72
N TRP A 105 -26.92 36.60 13.41
CA TRP A 105 -26.48 35.56 12.49
C TRP A 105 -24.95 35.37 12.44
N ALA A 106 -24.19 36.47 12.56
CA ALA A 106 -22.74 36.40 12.63
C ALA A 106 -22.28 35.82 13.97
N PHE A 107 -22.90 36.22 15.09
CA PHE A 107 -22.62 35.65 16.42
C PHE A 107 -22.95 34.17 16.52
N ALA A 108 -24.06 33.72 15.95
CA ALA A 108 -24.46 32.31 15.99
C ALA A 108 -23.47 31.41 15.22
N ALA A 109 -23.08 31.83 14.01
CA ALA A 109 -22.08 31.12 13.21
C ALA A 109 -20.66 31.19 13.79
N ILE A 110 -20.23 32.35 14.31
CA ILE A 110 -18.93 32.48 14.97
C ILE A 110 -18.88 31.64 16.25
N SER A 111 -19.94 31.60 17.06
CA SER A 111 -20.02 30.71 18.22
C SER A 111 -19.91 29.22 17.84
N SER A 112 -20.43 28.83 16.67
CA SER A 112 -20.19 27.49 16.10
C SER A 112 -18.71 27.28 15.74
N ALA A 113 -18.11 28.20 14.98
CA ALA A 113 -16.70 28.15 14.59
C ALA A 113 -15.71 28.14 15.78
N GLU A 114 -16.03 28.89 16.84
CA GLU A 114 -15.30 28.90 18.10
C GLU A 114 -15.40 27.55 18.82
N SER A 115 -16.59 26.95 18.87
CA SER A 115 -16.84 25.67 19.53
C SER A 115 -16.12 24.51 18.83
N ASP A 116 -16.18 24.50 17.49
CA ASP A 116 -15.47 23.57 16.62
C ASP A 116 -13.94 23.64 16.84
N ALA A 117 -13.37 24.84 16.86
CA ALA A 117 -11.94 25.06 17.11
C ALA A 117 -11.48 24.67 18.53
N ILE A 118 -12.37 24.65 19.51
CA ILE A 118 -12.09 24.12 20.86
C ILE A 118 -12.10 22.58 20.85
N ILE A 119 -13.09 21.97 20.19
CA ILE A 119 -13.30 20.52 20.21
C ILE A 119 -12.21 19.78 19.43
N ASP A 120 -11.81 20.27 18.27
CA ASP A 120 -10.71 19.68 17.48
C ASP A 120 -9.31 20.01 18.03
N GLY A 121 -9.23 21.03 18.89
CA GLY A 121 -8.02 21.47 19.58
C GLY A 121 -7.15 22.45 18.79
N ARG A 122 -7.64 23.08 17.71
CA ARG A 122 -6.98 24.21 17.02
C ARG A 122 -6.72 25.38 17.97
N ASN A 123 -7.72 25.76 18.75
CA ASN A 123 -7.64 26.87 19.70
C ASN A 123 -8.45 26.58 20.96
N SER A 124 -7.79 26.56 22.13
CA SER A 124 -8.45 26.28 23.42
C SER A 124 -9.18 27.49 24.03
N ASN A 125 -9.04 28.69 23.44
CA ASN A 125 -9.75 29.91 23.83
C ASN A 125 -9.83 30.84 22.60
N PRO A 126 -10.62 30.48 21.58
CA PRO A 126 -10.84 31.34 20.44
C PRO A 126 -11.72 32.53 20.83
N ASP A 127 -11.54 33.60 20.07
CA ASP A 127 -12.34 34.82 20.08
C ASP A 127 -12.26 35.35 18.65
N TYR A 128 -13.28 35.05 17.85
CA TYR A 128 -13.29 35.34 16.41
C TYR A 128 -14.24 36.49 16.09
N SER A 129 -14.02 37.16 14.96
CA SER A 129 -14.68 38.45 14.67
C SER A 129 -16.02 38.32 13.95
N GLU A 130 -17.10 38.62 14.66
CA GLU A 130 -18.43 38.77 14.08
C GLU A 130 -18.54 39.99 13.16
N ALA A 131 -17.87 41.10 13.47
CA ALA A 131 -17.94 42.31 12.64
C ALA A 131 -17.24 42.10 11.29
N GLN A 132 -16.17 41.29 11.25
CA GLN A 132 -15.49 40.92 10.01
C GLN A 132 -16.39 40.07 9.11
N LEU A 133 -17.03 39.04 9.67
CA LEU A 133 -18.00 38.20 8.96
C LEU A 133 -19.19 39.04 8.44
N ALA A 134 -19.79 39.87 9.30
CA ALA A 134 -20.88 40.76 8.95
C ALA A 134 -20.49 41.73 7.82
N PHE A 135 -19.30 42.31 7.88
CA PHE A 135 -18.81 43.24 6.87
C PHE A 135 -18.66 42.55 5.50
N PHE A 136 -17.96 41.41 5.42
CA PHE A 136 -17.63 40.80 4.13
C PHE A 136 -18.80 40.08 3.45
N THR A 137 -19.84 39.66 4.18
CA THR A 137 -21.09 39.16 3.58
C THR A 137 -21.84 40.22 2.76
N TYR A 138 -21.60 41.52 3.01
CA TYR A 138 -22.25 42.62 2.26
C TYR A 138 -21.27 43.59 1.58
N ASN A 139 -19.97 43.44 1.82
CA ASN A 139 -18.91 44.28 1.24
C ASN A 139 -17.75 43.42 0.73
N ARG A 140 -18.10 42.31 0.06
CA ARG A 140 -17.13 41.34 -0.46
C ARG A 140 -16.07 41.98 -1.37
N VAL A 141 -14.88 41.41 -1.36
CA VAL A 141 -13.78 41.70 -2.29
C VAL A 141 -13.58 40.53 -3.26
N ALA A 142 -12.74 40.70 -4.28
CA ALA A 142 -12.40 39.62 -5.20
C ALA A 142 -11.49 38.59 -4.51
N ASP A 143 -11.71 37.30 -4.75
CA ASP A 143 -10.88 36.23 -4.19
C ASP A 143 -9.41 36.31 -4.69
N PRO A 144 -8.44 35.68 -3.99
CA PRO A 144 -7.02 35.76 -4.35
C PRO A 144 -6.66 35.21 -5.74
N LEU A 145 -7.51 34.36 -6.34
CA LEU A 145 -7.36 33.90 -7.72
C LEU A 145 -8.14 34.78 -8.71
N GLY A 146 -9.00 35.68 -8.25
CA GLY A 146 -9.83 36.58 -9.04
C GLY A 146 -10.92 35.88 -9.85
N GLY A 147 -11.38 34.70 -9.45
CA GLY A 147 -12.50 34.00 -10.10
C GLY A 147 -13.85 34.72 -9.93
N THR A 148 -14.00 35.46 -8.84
CA THR A 148 -15.19 36.21 -8.41
C THR A 148 -15.05 37.72 -8.62
N THR A 149 -14.21 38.12 -9.59
CA THR A 149 -13.87 39.53 -9.86
C THR A 149 -15.04 40.28 -10.51
N GLY A 150 -15.89 40.86 -9.66
CA GLY A 150 -17.06 41.62 -10.10
C GLY A 150 -18.35 41.17 -9.44
N ASP A 151 -18.35 40.01 -8.77
CA ASP A 151 -19.51 39.56 -8.00
C ASP A 151 -19.73 40.49 -6.80
N LYS A 152 -20.99 40.70 -6.43
CA LYS A 152 -21.39 41.56 -5.32
C LYS A 152 -22.65 41.07 -4.64
N VAL A 153 -22.79 41.46 -3.37
CA VAL A 153 -24.09 41.59 -2.71
C VAL A 153 -24.15 43.05 -2.23
N GLU A 154 -25.18 43.79 -2.62
CA GLU A 154 -25.38 45.21 -2.27
C GLU A 154 -26.68 45.35 -1.47
N VAL A 155 -26.64 45.99 -0.30
CA VAL A 155 -27.85 46.38 0.44
C VAL A 155 -28.52 47.54 -0.30
N ILE A 156 -29.81 47.38 -0.63
CA ILE A 156 -30.61 48.35 -1.41
C ILE A 156 -31.93 48.75 -0.74
N ALA A 157 -32.29 48.14 0.39
CA ALA A 157 -33.42 48.54 1.22
C ALA A 157 -33.28 50.00 1.70
N ASP A 158 -34.38 50.76 1.69
CA ASP A 158 -34.34 52.20 1.99
C ASP A 158 -34.14 52.47 3.49
N GLY A 159 -32.96 52.98 3.85
CA GLY A 159 -32.59 53.32 5.23
C GLY A 159 -31.77 52.27 5.96
N GLU A 160 -31.54 51.10 5.35
CA GLU A 160 -30.75 50.00 5.93
C GLU A 160 -29.29 50.03 5.48
N ASP A 161 -28.39 49.45 6.27
CA ASP A 161 -27.02 49.11 5.90
C ASP A 161 -26.65 47.68 6.34
N TYR A 162 -25.39 47.27 6.12
CA TYR A 162 -24.94 45.90 6.41
C TYR A 162 -25.00 45.49 7.89
N LEU A 163 -25.15 46.45 8.81
CA LEU A 163 -25.28 46.20 10.25
C LEU A 163 -26.75 46.21 10.71
N SER A 164 -27.71 46.57 9.86
CA SER A 164 -29.14 46.63 10.20
C SER A 164 -30.01 45.70 9.36
N ILE A 165 -29.60 45.40 8.12
CA ILE A 165 -30.36 44.57 7.18
C ILE A 165 -30.62 43.14 7.71
N GLY A 166 -29.71 42.59 8.52
CA GLY A 166 -29.77 41.23 9.05
C GLY A 166 -28.93 40.21 8.26
N GLY A 167 -29.21 38.92 8.43
CA GLY A 167 -28.57 37.81 7.68
C GLY A 167 -29.15 36.44 8.06
N ASN A 168 -28.57 35.35 7.58
CA ASN A 168 -28.98 33.97 7.90
C ASN A 168 -27.85 32.96 7.62
N ASN A 169 -28.01 31.73 8.14
CA ASN A 169 -27.08 30.61 8.02
C ASN A 169 -26.67 30.25 6.58
N TYR A 170 -27.51 30.47 5.56
CA TYR A 170 -27.17 30.21 4.15
C TYR A 170 -26.15 31.23 3.63
N TYR A 171 -26.41 32.53 3.82
CA TYR A 171 -25.46 33.59 3.46
C TYR A 171 -24.14 33.40 4.20
N THR A 172 -24.19 33.05 5.50
CA THR A 172 -23.02 32.70 6.29
C THR A 172 -22.25 31.52 5.71
N THR A 173 -22.93 30.42 5.37
CA THR A 173 -22.31 29.24 4.75
C THR A 173 -21.55 29.62 3.48
N MET A 174 -22.17 30.43 2.62
CA MET A 174 -21.57 30.83 1.34
C MET A 174 -20.40 31.83 1.52
N ALA A 175 -20.48 32.73 2.50
CA ALA A 175 -19.37 33.62 2.87
C ALA A 175 -18.18 32.84 3.42
N LEU A 176 -18.40 31.96 4.40
CA LEU A 176 -17.38 31.09 5.01
C LEU A 176 -16.75 30.12 3.99
N ALA A 177 -17.55 29.55 3.08
CA ALA A 177 -17.06 28.69 1.99
C ALA A 177 -16.18 29.42 0.96
N SER A 178 -16.12 30.76 0.98
CA SER A 178 -15.16 31.53 0.19
C SER A 178 -13.78 31.64 0.83
N TRP A 179 -13.66 31.30 2.12
CA TRP A 179 -12.50 31.45 3.03
C TRP A 179 -12.14 32.89 3.41
N ILE A 180 -13.09 33.83 3.32
CA ILE A 180 -12.86 35.21 3.77
C ILE A 180 -12.96 35.38 5.29
N SER A 181 -13.46 34.38 6.02
CA SER A 181 -13.82 34.44 7.45
C SER A 181 -13.91 33.01 8.01
N PRO A 182 -13.75 32.74 9.34
CA PRO A 182 -13.53 33.67 10.45
C PRO A 182 -12.12 34.29 10.49
N ALA A 183 -12.00 35.45 11.12
CA ALA A 183 -10.74 36.08 11.53
C ALA A 183 -10.67 36.18 13.07
N ASP A 184 -9.48 36.42 13.64
CA ASP A 184 -9.32 36.75 15.07
C ASP A 184 -10.05 38.06 15.41
N GLU A 185 -10.71 38.16 16.56
CA GLU A 185 -11.48 39.35 16.95
C GLU A 185 -10.66 40.64 16.94
N THR A 186 -9.36 40.57 17.26
CA THR A 186 -8.48 41.75 17.21
C THR A 186 -8.24 42.29 15.80
N THR A 187 -8.69 41.58 14.75
CA THR A 187 -8.73 42.05 13.36
C THR A 187 -9.79 43.15 13.21
N MET A 188 -11.03 42.90 13.62
CA MET A 188 -12.16 43.83 13.46
C MET A 188 -13.04 43.86 14.72
N ASP A 189 -12.41 44.27 15.83
CA ASP A 189 -12.97 44.30 17.18
C ASP A 189 -14.42 44.87 17.25
N TYR A 190 -15.36 44.06 17.73
CA TYR A 190 -16.78 44.41 17.79
C TYR A 190 -17.06 45.55 18.78
N ASP A 191 -16.24 45.75 19.83
CA ASP A 191 -16.37 46.93 20.74
C ASP A 191 -16.21 48.26 19.97
N ASP A 192 -15.51 48.25 18.83
CA ASP A 192 -15.29 49.42 17.98
C ASP A 192 -16.39 49.65 16.92
N ILE A 193 -17.38 48.77 16.78
CA ILE A 193 -18.36 48.77 15.67
C ILE A 193 -19.11 50.10 15.50
N ALA A 194 -19.48 50.73 16.62
CA ALA A 194 -20.18 52.01 16.64
C ALA A 194 -19.29 53.22 16.29
N THR A 195 -17.96 53.07 16.31
CA THR A 195 -17.02 54.19 16.12
C THR A 195 -16.12 54.07 14.89
N LYS A 196 -15.84 52.84 14.43
CA LYS A 196 -14.99 52.56 13.27
C LYS A 196 -15.74 52.00 12.06
N TYR A 197 -16.74 51.15 12.27
CA TYR A 197 -17.29 50.29 11.22
C TYR A 197 -18.71 50.70 10.75
N THR A 198 -19.48 51.40 11.57
CA THR A 198 -20.80 51.94 11.16
C THR A 198 -20.69 52.83 9.90
N GLY A 199 -21.39 52.46 8.82
CA GLY A 199 -21.49 53.22 7.58
C GLY A 199 -20.26 53.19 6.66
N ILE A 200 -19.32 52.26 6.85
CA ILE A 200 -18.21 52.04 5.90
C ILE A 200 -18.61 51.02 4.82
N THR A 201 -17.94 51.10 3.66
CA THR A 201 -18.16 50.19 2.52
C THR A 201 -16.85 49.60 1.96
N SER A 202 -15.73 49.78 2.67
CA SER A 202 -14.41 49.29 2.29
C SER A 202 -13.48 49.29 3.48
N VAL A 203 -12.64 48.26 3.62
CA VAL A 203 -11.55 48.16 4.59
C VAL A 203 -10.19 48.02 3.87
N ASP A 204 -9.11 47.87 4.63
CA ASP A 204 -7.78 47.55 4.11
C ASP A 204 -7.68 46.05 3.78
N GLU A 205 -6.78 45.66 2.87
CA GLU A 205 -6.60 44.25 2.44
C GLU A 205 -6.19 43.32 3.61
N SER A 206 -5.52 43.87 4.64
CA SER A 206 -5.16 43.13 5.86
C SER A 206 -6.33 42.64 6.73
N TYR A 207 -7.58 42.88 6.32
CA TYR A 207 -8.80 42.41 6.98
C TYR A 207 -9.50 41.26 6.22
N ASP A 208 -9.13 40.98 4.97
CA ASP A 208 -9.83 40.03 4.10
C ASP A 208 -9.30 38.58 4.24
N TYR A 209 -9.04 37.88 3.13
CA TYR A 209 -8.58 36.50 3.08
C TYR A 209 -7.27 36.28 3.84
N GLU A 210 -6.37 37.27 3.91
CA GLU A 210 -5.12 37.15 4.71
C GLU A 210 -5.36 37.15 6.22
N ALA A 211 -6.52 37.62 6.70
CA ALA A 211 -6.88 37.62 8.12
C ALA A 211 -7.61 36.34 8.58
N CYS A 212 -7.97 35.47 7.63
CA CYS A 212 -8.69 34.24 7.91
C CYS A 212 -7.86 33.30 8.81
N VAL A 213 -8.48 32.74 9.84
CA VAL A 213 -7.82 31.84 10.82
C VAL A 213 -8.29 30.39 10.72
N ALA A 214 -9.36 30.12 9.96
CA ALA A 214 -9.85 28.77 9.72
C ALA A 214 -10.62 28.66 8.38
N HIS A 215 -10.44 27.57 7.65
CA HIS A 215 -11.10 27.34 6.37
C HIS A 215 -12.28 26.39 6.54
N LEU A 216 -13.50 26.85 6.22
CA LEU A 216 -14.70 25.99 6.23
C LEU A 216 -14.50 24.80 5.28
N GLN A 217 -14.71 23.59 5.80
CA GLN A 217 -14.68 22.34 5.05
C GLN A 217 -16.09 21.83 4.77
N ASN A 218 -16.93 21.75 5.80
CA ASN A 218 -18.30 21.29 5.65
C ASN A 218 -19.27 22.18 6.43
N SER A 219 -20.48 22.35 5.91
CA SER A 219 -21.60 22.93 6.62
C SER A 219 -22.77 21.98 6.49
N TYR A 220 -23.18 21.37 7.58
CA TYR A 220 -24.29 20.43 7.62
C TYR A 220 -25.56 21.18 7.99
N TRP A 221 -26.61 21.10 7.16
CA TRP A 221 -27.91 21.67 7.46
C TRP A 221 -28.86 20.55 7.91
N ILE A 222 -29.23 20.58 9.19
CA ILE A 222 -30.02 19.55 9.85
C ILE A 222 -31.42 20.09 10.14
N SER A 223 -32.48 19.40 9.70
CA SER A 223 -33.85 19.79 10.01
C SER A 223 -34.12 19.87 11.50
N MET A 224 -34.79 20.93 11.98
CA MET A 224 -35.27 21.02 13.36
C MET A 224 -36.27 19.90 13.72
N SER A 225 -36.90 19.27 12.72
CA SER A 225 -37.73 18.08 12.90
C SER A 225 -36.94 16.78 13.17
N ASP A 226 -35.61 16.81 13.12
CA ASP A 226 -34.72 15.69 13.48
C ASP A 226 -33.87 16.02 14.73
N PRO A 227 -34.48 16.00 15.94
CA PRO A 227 -33.76 16.34 17.17
C PRO A 227 -32.62 15.35 17.48
N ASP A 228 -32.68 14.10 17.02
CA ASP A 228 -31.62 13.13 17.26
C ASP A 228 -30.37 13.42 16.40
N SER A 229 -30.54 13.94 15.17
CA SER A 229 -29.44 14.55 14.39
C SER A 229 -28.79 15.70 15.17
N ILE A 230 -29.62 16.66 15.61
CA ILE A 230 -29.15 17.92 16.23
C ILE A 230 -28.38 17.62 17.52
N LYS A 231 -28.87 16.71 18.36
CA LYS A 231 -28.17 16.25 19.56
C LYS A 231 -26.81 15.64 19.26
N GLN A 232 -26.67 14.87 18.18
CA GLN A 232 -25.37 14.31 17.77
C GLN A 232 -24.42 15.41 17.31
N MET A 233 -24.90 16.34 16.49
CA MET A 233 -24.10 17.46 15.99
C MET A 233 -23.67 18.41 17.12
N ILE A 234 -24.52 18.68 18.12
CA ILE A 234 -24.14 19.44 19.34
C ILE A 234 -23.05 18.71 20.14
N MET A 235 -23.05 17.38 20.17
CA MET A 235 -21.97 16.61 20.81
C MET A 235 -20.67 16.58 19.99
N GLU A 236 -20.74 16.78 18.67
CA GLU A 236 -19.61 16.68 17.74
C GLU A 236 -18.95 18.04 17.47
N TYR A 237 -19.74 19.11 17.35
CA TYR A 237 -19.30 20.49 17.01
C TYR A 237 -19.60 21.54 18.11
N GLY A 238 -20.26 21.14 19.21
CA GLY A 238 -20.43 21.95 20.42
C GLY A 238 -21.53 23.02 20.36
N SER A 239 -21.63 23.75 19.24
CA SER A 239 -22.60 24.84 19.02
C SER A 239 -23.11 24.82 17.59
N LEU A 240 -24.42 24.87 17.40
CA LEU A 240 -25.08 24.93 16.09
C LEU A 240 -25.83 26.25 15.90
N ASP A 241 -25.74 26.82 14.72
CA ASP A 241 -26.45 28.04 14.29
C ASP A 241 -27.91 27.71 13.89
N SER A 242 -28.90 28.48 14.35
CA SER A 242 -30.32 28.24 14.05
C SER A 242 -31.21 29.46 14.29
N SER A 243 -32.31 29.58 13.55
CA SER A 243 -33.18 30.76 13.53
C SER A 243 -34.38 30.65 14.49
N LEU A 244 -34.84 31.78 15.04
CA LEU A 244 -35.87 31.87 16.07
C LEU A 244 -36.76 33.13 15.86
N TYR A 245 -38.05 33.07 16.23
CA TYR A 245 -38.79 34.30 16.55
C TYR A 245 -38.59 34.65 18.03
N TYR A 246 -37.83 35.71 18.31
CA TYR A 246 -37.54 36.18 19.66
C TYR A 246 -38.44 37.35 20.06
N SER A 247 -39.04 37.23 21.25
CA SER A 247 -39.64 38.32 22.01
C SER A 247 -39.54 38.00 23.51
N ASP A 248 -39.26 39.02 24.34
CA ASP A 248 -39.23 38.86 25.80
C ASP A 248 -40.61 38.50 26.38
N ASP A 249 -41.72 38.77 25.68
CA ASP A 249 -43.05 38.29 26.06
C ASP A 249 -43.15 36.75 26.07
N TYR A 250 -42.21 36.06 25.42
CA TYR A 250 -42.12 34.59 25.38
C TYR A 250 -41.09 33.99 26.33
N LEU A 251 -40.39 34.80 27.13
CA LEU A 251 -39.36 34.34 28.07
C LEU A 251 -39.79 34.54 29.54
N GLU A 252 -39.72 33.47 30.35
CA GLU A 252 -40.12 33.51 31.77
C GLU A 252 -39.05 32.98 32.72
N GLU A 253 -38.84 33.67 33.86
CA GLU A 253 -37.97 33.20 34.96
C GLU A 253 -38.71 32.18 35.83
N VAL A 254 -38.28 30.92 35.79
CA VAL A 254 -38.91 29.81 36.53
C VAL A 254 -37.94 29.18 37.52
N THR A 255 -38.31 29.18 38.81
CA THR A 255 -37.52 28.54 39.88
C THR A 255 -38.02 27.14 40.19
N VAL A 256 -37.21 26.12 39.86
CA VAL A 256 -37.49 24.71 40.17
C VAL A 256 -36.56 24.23 41.30
N GLY A 257 -37.12 24.11 42.50
CA GLY A 257 -36.38 23.70 43.69
C GLY A 257 -35.39 24.78 44.15
N ASN A 258 -34.09 24.57 43.88
CA ASN A 258 -33.01 25.51 44.19
C ASN A 258 -32.36 26.11 42.93
N THR A 259 -32.88 25.81 41.74
CA THR A 259 -32.31 26.24 40.45
C THR A 259 -33.31 27.16 39.76
N THR A 260 -32.87 28.37 39.42
CA THR A 260 -33.56 29.24 38.47
C THR A 260 -33.21 28.81 37.05
N LYS A 261 -34.18 28.83 36.15
CA LYS A 261 -34.01 28.68 34.71
C LYS A 261 -34.82 29.77 34.01
N TRP A 262 -34.29 30.31 32.92
CA TRP A 262 -35.06 31.13 32.00
C TRP A 262 -35.59 30.24 30.88
N LEU A 263 -36.92 30.21 30.73
CA LEU A 263 -37.65 29.29 29.86
C LEU A 263 -38.34 30.07 28.74
N PHE A 264 -38.05 29.73 27.49
CA PHE A 264 -38.64 30.31 26.30
C PHE A 264 -39.66 29.34 25.68
N TYR A 265 -40.84 29.88 25.37
CA TYR A 265 -41.83 29.20 24.54
C TYR A 265 -42.76 30.21 23.87
N ASN A 266 -42.66 30.29 22.56
CA ASN A 266 -43.63 30.89 21.66
C ASN A 266 -44.59 29.78 21.15
N PRO A 267 -45.91 29.91 21.36
CA PRO A 267 -46.92 29.01 20.80
C PRO A 267 -47.59 29.53 19.52
N GLU A 268 -47.15 30.68 19.00
CA GLU A 268 -47.72 31.37 17.83
C GLU A 268 -46.81 31.23 16.60
N GLU A 269 -47.40 30.98 15.43
CA GLU A 269 -46.68 30.69 14.19
C GLU A 269 -46.23 32.01 13.51
N TYR A 270 -45.08 32.54 13.97
CA TYR A 270 -44.43 33.74 13.44
C TYR A 270 -43.18 33.43 12.61
N ILE A 271 -42.92 34.28 11.61
CA ILE A 271 -41.69 34.32 10.82
C ILE A 271 -40.52 34.72 11.74
N GLN A 272 -39.37 34.06 11.62
CA GLN A 272 -38.20 34.27 12.46
C GLN A 272 -37.61 35.70 12.33
N ASN A 273 -37.04 36.24 13.41
CA ASN A 273 -36.45 37.58 13.46
C ASN A 273 -35.08 37.64 14.18
N HIS A 274 -34.59 36.52 14.70
CA HIS A 274 -33.36 36.39 15.47
C HIS A 274 -32.61 35.09 15.13
N GLU A 275 -31.30 35.05 15.36
CA GLU A 275 -30.46 33.85 15.19
C GLU A 275 -29.81 33.48 16.52
N ILE A 276 -29.66 32.19 16.80
CA ILE A 276 -29.23 31.66 18.09
C ILE A 276 -28.25 30.50 17.96
N SER A 277 -27.48 30.25 19.02
CA SER A 277 -26.60 29.07 19.13
C SER A 277 -27.21 27.98 20.02
N LEU A 278 -27.52 26.81 19.45
CA LEU A 278 -27.92 25.61 20.18
C LEU A 278 -26.67 24.90 20.72
N VAL A 279 -26.52 24.84 22.06
CA VAL A 279 -25.30 24.38 22.75
C VAL A 279 -25.54 23.26 23.76
N GLY A 280 -26.74 22.68 23.76
CA GLY A 280 -27.11 21.61 24.68
C GLY A 280 -28.59 21.29 24.64
N TRP A 281 -29.02 20.36 25.48
CA TRP A 281 -30.42 19.97 25.64
C TRP A 281 -30.68 19.28 26.97
N ASP A 282 -31.94 19.22 27.38
CA ASP A 282 -32.39 18.49 28.56
C ASP A 282 -33.80 17.96 28.30
N ASP A 283 -33.90 16.65 28.01
CA ASP A 283 -35.14 15.90 27.77
C ASP A 283 -36.03 15.79 29.02
N THR A 284 -35.57 16.28 30.18
CA THR A 284 -36.24 16.11 31.48
C THR A 284 -36.89 17.40 32.01
N ILE A 285 -36.88 18.49 31.24
CA ILE A 285 -37.57 19.73 31.60
C ILE A 285 -39.06 19.57 31.29
N ASP A 286 -39.85 19.53 32.36
CA ASP A 286 -41.31 19.34 32.38
C ASP A 286 -42.03 20.43 31.55
N ALA A 287 -42.90 19.99 30.63
CA ALA A 287 -43.66 20.87 29.74
C ALA A 287 -44.52 21.90 30.49
N ASP A 288 -45.07 21.54 31.66
CA ASP A 288 -45.93 22.41 32.48
C ASP A 288 -45.17 23.65 33.01
N LEU A 289 -43.82 23.67 32.94
CA LEU A 289 -43.00 24.82 33.33
C LEU A 289 -42.98 25.93 32.28
N PHE A 290 -43.34 25.64 31.03
CA PHE A 290 -43.42 26.61 29.93
C PHE A 290 -44.85 27.17 29.75
N SER A 291 -45.81 26.70 30.56
CA SER A 291 -47.23 27.03 30.40
C SER A 291 -47.53 28.50 30.63
N LYS A 292 -48.17 29.16 29.65
CA LYS A 292 -48.49 30.59 29.69
C LYS A 292 -49.86 30.92 29.13
N THR A 293 -50.37 32.10 29.44
CA THR A 293 -51.70 32.56 29.01
C THR A 293 -51.59 33.76 28.07
N ILE A 294 -51.92 33.56 26.79
CA ILE A 294 -52.01 34.61 25.76
C ILE A 294 -53.49 34.79 25.40
N ASP A 295 -53.98 36.02 25.37
CA ASP A 295 -55.39 36.35 25.06
C ASP A 295 -56.49 35.57 25.84
N ASN A 296 -56.17 35.12 27.06
CA ASN A 296 -56.98 34.25 27.94
C ASN A 296 -57.09 32.78 27.47
N VAL A 297 -56.20 32.33 26.59
CA VAL A 297 -55.97 30.94 26.22
C VAL A 297 -54.67 30.46 26.86
N GLU A 298 -54.71 29.31 27.52
CA GLU A 298 -53.54 28.66 28.13
C GLU A 298 -52.86 27.77 27.09
N TYR A 299 -51.56 27.98 26.89
CA TYR A 299 -50.70 27.25 25.97
C TYR A 299 -49.65 26.48 26.77
N THR A 300 -49.36 25.25 26.36
CA THR A 300 -48.35 24.37 26.96
C THR A 300 -47.71 23.57 25.83
N PRO A 301 -46.38 23.36 25.82
CA PRO A 301 -45.71 22.52 24.84
C PRO A 301 -46.32 21.12 24.71
N ALA A 302 -46.15 20.50 23.55
CA ALA A 302 -46.73 19.18 23.26
C ALA A 302 -46.04 18.02 24.02
N GLY A 303 -44.90 18.26 24.65
CA GLY A 303 -44.15 17.29 25.45
C GLY A 303 -42.99 17.95 26.21
N ASP A 304 -42.34 17.15 27.06
CA ASP A 304 -41.17 17.56 27.83
C ASP A 304 -39.95 17.80 26.93
N GLY A 305 -39.03 18.64 27.42
CA GLY A 305 -37.70 18.79 26.87
C GLY A 305 -37.43 20.13 26.16
N ALA A 306 -36.19 20.58 26.23
CA ALA A 306 -35.76 21.87 25.69
C ALA A 306 -34.28 21.86 25.25
N TRP A 307 -33.98 22.70 24.26
CA TRP A 307 -32.62 23.05 23.88
C TRP A 307 -32.04 24.11 24.84
N LEU A 308 -30.74 24.04 25.09
CA LEU A 308 -29.99 25.11 25.74
C LEU A 308 -29.46 26.06 24.66
N VAL A 309 -29.77 27.34 24.80
CA VAL A 309 -29.41 28.40 23.87
C VAL A 309 -28.34 29.30 24.47
N LYS A 310 -27.28 29.55 23.70
CA LYS A 310 -26.35 30.68 23.88
C LYS A 310 -26.85 31.83 23.01
N ASN A 311 -27.17 32.97 23.62
CA ASN A 311 -27.63 34.17 22.91
C ASN A 311 -26.45 35.11 22.60
N SER A 312 -26.75 36.28 22.03
CA SER A 312 -25.80 37.33 21.60
C SER A 312 -26.10 38.70 22.23
N TYR A 313 -26.71 38.72 23.43
CA TYR A 313 -27.08 39.95 24.18
C TYR A 313 -26.23 40.19 25.45
N GLY A 314 -25.01 39.64 25.49
CA GLY A 314 -24.07 39.80 26.61
C GLY A 314 -24.34 38.92 27.84
N ASP A 315 -23.31 38.76 28.68
CA ASP A 315 -23.34 37.98 29.92
C ASP A 315 -24.19 38.60 31.04
N TYR A 316 -24.60 39.87 30.89
CA TYR A 316 -25.46 40.59 31.82
C TYR A 316 -26.96 40.27 31.62
N TYR A 317 -27.30 39.53 30.55
CA TYR A 317 -28.67 39.23 30.15
C TYR A 317 -29.15 37.90 30.75
N HIS A 318 -30.18 37.93 31.60
CA HIS A 318 -30.85 36.75 32.15
C HIS A 318 -29.92 35.70 32.80
N ASP A 319 -29.79 34.47 32.26
CA ASP A 319 -28.96 33.36 32.80
C ASP A 319 -27.52 33.40 32.25
N GLU A 320 -26.79 34.50 32.51
CA GLU A 320 -25.44 34.74 31.95
C GLU A 320 -25.41 34.69 30.40
N GLY A 321 -26.48 35.17 29.78
CA GLY A 321 -26.69 35.18 28.32
C GLY A 321 -27.30 33.89 27.74
N TYR A 322 -27.67 32.93 28.59
CA TYR A 322 -28.31 31.67 28.17
C TYR A 322 -29.81 31.63 28.47
N PHE A 323 -30.54 30.74 27.78
CA PHE A 323 -31.91 30.35 28.14
C PHE A 323 -32.24 28.94 27.61
N TRP A 324 -33.37 28.38 28.02
CA TRP A 324 -33.86 27.08 27.56
C TRP A 324 -35.10 27.26 26.68
N ILE A 325 -35.07 26.78 25.43
CA ILE A 325 -36.22 26.84 24.51
C ILE A 325 -36.87 25.47 24.36
N SER A 326 -38.19 25.40 24.54
CA SER A 326 -38.97 24.18 24.31
C SER A 326 -38.69 23.55 22.95
N TYR A 327 -38.56 22.23 22.88
CA TYR A 327 -38.47 21.51 21.58
C TYR A 327 -39.68 21.74 20.66
N TYR A 328 -40.79 22.21 21.23
CA TYR A 328 -42.08 22.39 20.54
C TYR A 328 -42.41 23.87 20.31
N ASP A 329 -41.41 24.76 20.37
CA ASP A 329 -41.57 26.16 19.97
C ASP A 329 -42.03 26.25 18.50
N THR A 330 -43.10 26.99 18.24
CA THR A 330 -43.72 27.03 16.91
C THR A 330 -42.89 27.79 15.88
N SER A 331 -41.97 28.66 16.30
CA SER A 331 -41.10 29.39 15.38
C SER A 331 -39.87 28.59 14.93
N LEU A 332 -39.43 27.61 15.74
CA LEU A 332 -38.47 26.57 15.31
C LEU A 332 -39.09 25.55 14.33
N MET A 333 -40.43 25.55 14.22
CA MET A 333 -41.24 24.59 13.48
C MET A 333 -42.10 25.26 12.39
N TYR A 334 -41.82 26.52 12.03
CA TYR A 334 -42.68 27.33 11.16
C TYR A 334 -42.75 26.75 9.73
N THR A 335 -43.87 26.11 9.40
CA THR A 335 -44.00 25.20 8.22
C THR A 335 -43.94 25.91 6.87
N ASN A 336 -44.23 27.21 6.83
CA ASN A 336 -44.15 28.02 5.60
C ASN A 336 -42.75 28.62 5.34
N SER A 337 -41.76 28.29 6.18
CA SER A 337 -40.34 28.60 5.96
C SER A 337 -39.58 27.30 5.67
N SER A 338 -38.82 27.26 4.57
CA SER A 338 -37.94 26.12 4.25
C SER A 338 -36.65 26.12 5.08
N TYR A 339 -36.65 26.80 6.23
CA TYR A 339 -35.46 27.33 6.91
C TYR A 339 -35.30 26.89 8.35
N ASN A 340 -36.17 26.00 8.83
CA ASN A 340 -36.07 25.38 10.14
C ASN A 340 -34.93 24.36 10.17
N VAL A 341 -33.68 24.84 10.12
CA VAL A 341 -32.48 24.02 10.24
C VAL A 341 -31.59 24.50 11.40
N ALA A 342 -30.90 23.54 12.01
CA ALA A 342 -29.71 23.80 12.80
C ALA A 342 -28.48 23.49 11.92
N THR A 343 -27.52 24.41 11.89
CA THR A 343 -26.33 24.34 11.04
C THR A 343 -25.10 24.07 11.87
N ALA A 344 -24.37 23.00 11.52
CA ALA A 344 -23.06 22.70 12.10
C ALA A 344 -21.97 23.06 11.09
N TYR A 345 -20.99 23.86 11.51
CA TYR A 345 -19.85 24.26 10.69
C TYR A 345 -18.59 23.49 11.13
N ASP A 346 -17.94 22.82 10.17
CA ASP A 346 -16.70 22.04 10.34
C ASP A 346 -15.56 22.77 9.63
N PHE A 347 -14.55 23.21 10.37
CA PHE A 347 -13.41 23.96 9.87
C PHE A 347 -12.08 23.23 10.03
N GLU A 348 -11.18 23.41 9.07
CA GLU A 348 -9.77 23.03 9.20
C GLU A 348 -8.88 24.28 9.37
N ALA A 349 -7.63 24.08 9.77
CA ALA A 349 -6.63 25.15 9.81
C ALA A 349 -6.29 25.63 8.39
N VAL A 350 -5.88 26.91 8.26
CA VAL A 350 -5.62 27.56 6.97
C VAL A 350 -4.44 27.00 6.18
N ASP A 351 -3.60 26.16 6.79
CA ASP A 351 -2.51 25.44 6.12
C ASP A 351 -2.96 24.14 5.42
N ASN A 352 -4.27 23.89 5.34
CA ASN A 352 -4.82 22.74 4.64
C ASN A 352 -4.74 22.85 3.11
N TYR A 353 -4.94 24.06 2.56
CA TYR A 353 -5.01 24.35 1.13
C TYR A 353 -4.52 25.76 0.80
N ASP A 354 -3.58 25.89 -0.14
CA ASP A 354 -3.06 27.18 -0.59
C ASP A 354 -4.07 27.99 -1.44
N TYR A 355 -5.01 27.32 -2.14
CA TYR A 355 -5.83 27.96 -3.18
C TYR A 355 -7.27 27.42 -3.27
N ASN A 356 -8.25 28.32 -3.28
CA ASN A 356 -9.69 28.08 -3.49
C ASN A 356 -10.14 28.58 -4.87
N TYR A 357 -10.35 27.66 -5.81
CA TYR A 357 -10.91 27.97 -7.13
C TYR A 357 -12.44 28.00 -7.05
N GLN A 358 -13.02 29.17 -7.33
CA GLN A 358 -14.44 29.45 -7.20
C GLN A 358 -14.90 30.51 -8.22
N TYR A 359 -16.20 30.47 -8.58
CA TYR A 359 -16.86 31.45 -9.47
C TYR A 359 -18.22 31.91 -8.93
N ASP A 360 -18.52 31.58 -7.67
CA ASP A 360 -19.81 31.76 -7.01
C ASP A 360 -19.69 32.75 -5.84
N GLY A 361 -19.22 33.97 -6.16
CA GLY A 361 -18.89 34.99 -5.18
C GLY A 361 -20.08 35.73 -4.57
N SER A 362 -21.24 35.80 -5.25
CA SER A 362 -22.45 36.35 -4.64
C SER A 362 -23.09 35.32 -3.71
N TYR A 363 -23.91 35.79 -2.77
CA TYR A 363 -24.61 34.94 -1.80
C TYR A 363 -26.06 34.62 -2.22
N ALA A 364 -26.35 34.73 -3.52
CA ALA A 364 -27.65 34.39 -4.07
C ALA A 364 -27.96 32.89 -3.93
N THR A 365 -29.12 32.56 -3.37
CA THR A 365 -29.53 31.18 -3.03
C THR A 365 -30.36 30.49 -4.13
N PHE A 366 -30.18 30.85 -5.41
CA PHE A 366 -30.97 30.27 -6.51
C PHE A 366 -30.71 28.77 -6.68
N GLU A 367 -31.78 28.03 -7.03
CA GLU A 367 -31.70 26.62 -7.40
C GLU A 367 -32.11 26.39 -8.86
N VAL A 368 -31.37 25.52 -9.56
CA VAL A 368 -31.73 25.00 -10.88
C VAL A 368 -32.32 23.60 -10.76
N TYR A 369 -33.37 23.36 -11.54
CA TYR A 369 -34.11 22.09 -11.58
C TYR A 369 -34.72 21.86 -12.97
N ASP A 370 -35.37 20.72 -13.13
CA ASP A 370 -36.05 20.30 -14.36
C ASP A 370 -37.43 19.70 -14.03
N ASP A 371 -38.38 19.88 -14.95
CA ASP A 371 -39.79 19.47 -14.82
C ASP A 371 -39.99 17.94 -14.90
N ASP A 372 -39.03 17.19 -15.47
CA ASP A 372 -39.10 15.72 -15.57
C ASP A 372 -38.68 14.98 -14.28
N TYR A 373 -38.39 15.72 -13.20
CA TYR A 373 -38.05 15.20 -11.87
C TYR A 373 -36.85 14.22 -11.89
N ASN A 374 -35.85 14.51 -12.73
CA ASN A 374 -34.65 13.68 -12.88
C ASN A 374 -33.99 13.37 -11.52
N GLU A 375 -33.77 12.09 -11.22
CA GLU A 375 -33.15 11.61 -9.97
C GLU A 375 -31.67 12.03 -9.81
N SER A 376 -31.06 12.53 -10.88
CA SER A 376 -29.65 12.93 -10.95
C SER A 376 -29.49 14.30 -11.59
N ILE A 377 -28.54 15.08 -11.09
CA ILE A 377 -28.10 16.33 -11.70
C ILE A 377 -26.57 16.37 -11.71
N TYR A 378 -26.00 16.80 -12.84
CA TYR A 378 -24.56 16.96 -13.03
C TYR A 378 -24.26 18.45 -13.12
N THR A 379 -23.37 18.92 -12.25
CA THR A 379 -22.82 20.27 -12.25
C THR A 379 -21.35 20.22 -12.60
N ALA A 380 -20.83 21.23 -13.28
CA ALA A 380 -19.40 21.28 -13.57
C ALA A 380 -18.86 22.71 -13.69
N ASN A 381 -17.72 22.97 -13.05
CA ASN A 381 -16.99 24.23 -13.21
C ASN A 381 -15.63 23.98 -13.88
N VAL A 382 -15.31 24.80 -14.89
CA VAL A 382 -14.08 24.77 -15.67
C VAL A 382 -13.15 25.89 -15.22
N PHE A 383 -12.11 25.51 -14.49
CA PHE A 383 -11.09 26.40 -13.97
C PHE A 383 -9.86 26.45 -14.88
N THR A 384 -9.10 27.54 -14.79
CA THR A 384 -7.76 27.65 -15.38
C THR A 384 -6.77 27.72 -14.23
N ALA A 385 -5.86 26.76 -14.11
CA ALA A 385 -4.86 26.75 -13.05
C ALA A 385 -3.94 28.00 -13.16
N LYS A 386 -3.79 28.73 -12.06
CA LYS A 386 -2.99 29.97 -11.96
C LYS A 386 -1.75 29.71 -11.10
N ASN A 387 -0.78 30.63 -11.11
CA ASN A 387 0.48 30.52 -10.36
C ASN A 387 1.32 29.30 -10.80
N SER A 388 2.29 28.87 -9.99
CA SER A 388 3.11 27.67 -10.29
C SER A 388 2.28 26.39 -10.40
N ALA A 389 2.87 25.31 -10.91
CA ALA A 389 2.21 24.01 -10.92
C ALA A 389 1.72 23.62 -9.51
N GLN A 390 0.49 23.12 -9.44
CA GLN A 390 -0.27 22.85 -8.22
C GLN A 390 -0.74 21.39 -8.22
N GLN A 391 -0.99 20.84 -7.03
CA GLN A 391 -1.67 19.57 -6.87
C GLN A 391 -3.13 19.83 -6.50
N LEU A 392 -4.10 19.32 -7.27
CA LEU A 392 -5.52 19.33 -6.89
C LEU A 392 -5.75 18.24 -5.83
N GLU A 393 -6.33 18.62 -4.69
CA GLU A 393 -6.41 17.75 -3.51
C GLU A 393 -7.82 17.56 -2.96
N ALA A 394 -8.73 18.50 -3.22
CA ALA A 394 -10.14 18.36 -2.86
C ALA A 394 -11.07 19.14 -3.79
N VAL A 395 -12.34 18.78 -3.73
CA VAL A 395 -13.45 19.39 -4.46
C VAL A 395 -14.56 19.66 -3.45
N ALA A 396 -15.20 20.82 -3.55
CA ALA A 396 -16.40 21.11 -2.77
C ALA A 396 -17.61 21.44 -3.64
N PHE A 397 -18.78 21.11 -3.10
CA PHE A 397 -20.07 21.26 -3.77
C PHE A 397 -21.17 21.32 -2.72
N TYR A 398 -22.39 21.61 -3.16
CA TYR A 398 -23.57 21.63 -2.30
C TYR A 398 -24.53 20.47 -2.62
N THR A 399 -25.24 20.00 -1.60
CA THR A 399 -26.41 19.12 -1.73
C THR A 399 -27.64 19.84 -1.18
N THR A 400 -28.70 19.91 -1.96
CA THR A 400 -29.97 20.59 -1.60
C THR A 400 -30.89 19.72 -0.74
N LEU A 401 -30.66 18.41 -0.69
CA LEU A 401 -31.42 17.44 0.09
C LEU A 401 -30.49 16.53 0.92
N PRO A 402 -30.95 15.97 2.05
CA PRO A 402 -30.21 14.96 2.79
C PRO A 402 -30.24 13.59 2.07
N ASN A 403 -29.27 12.73 2.40
CA ASN A 403 -29.11 11.38 1.85
C ASN A 403 -28.87 11.33 0.33
N MET A 404 -28.20 12.35 -0.23
CA MET A 404 -27.79 12.38 -1.64
C MET A 404 -26.47 11.62 -1.85
N LYS A 405 -26.42 10.77 -2.88
CA LYS A 405 -25.14 10.25 -3.38
C LYS A 405 -24.48 11.28 -4.26
N TYR A 406 -23.15 11.35 -4.16
CA TYR A 406 -22.34 12.14 -5.07
C TYR A 406 -21.36 11.24 -5.85
N SER A 407 -20.93 11.73 -7.03
CA SER A 407 -19.84 11.18 -7.81
C SER A 407 -19.05 12.32 -8.45
N ILE A 408 -17.78 12.46 -8.08
CA ILE A 408 -16.87 13.51 -8.54
C ILE A 408 -15.89 12.95 -9.56
N GLN A 409 -15.77 13.60 -10.72
CA GLN A 409 -14.74 13.32 -11.73
C GLN A 409 -14.08 14.62 -12.15
N VAL A 410 -12.77 14.58 -12.41
CA VAL A 410 -11.98 15.73 -12.85
C VAL A 410 -11.47 15.46 -14.26
N TYR A 411 -11.56 16.44 -15.14
CA TYR A 411 -11.11 16.34 -16.53
C TYR A 411 -10.13 17.46 -16.88
N LYS A 412 -9.17 17.18 -17.75
CA LYS A 412 -8.42 18.18 -18.51
C LYS A 412 -9.19 18.50 -19.79
N VAL A 413 -9.39 19.78 -20.10
CA VAL A 413 -10.25 20.25 -21.20
C VAL A 413 -9.54 21.26 -22.11
N ASP A 414 -9.78 21.19 -23.42
CA ASP A 414 -9.03 21.88 -24.47
C ASP A 414 -9.82 23.05 -25.09
N GLU A 415 -10.19 24.03 -24.25
CA GLU A 415 -10.95 25.26 -24.60
C GLU A 415 -12.35 25.07 -25.22
N ALA A 416 -12.72 23.85 -25.64
CA ALA A 416 -13.85 23.60 -26.51
C ALA A 416 -15.16 23.24 -25.77
N GLY A 417 -15.81 24.24 -25.17
CA GLY A 417 -17.28 24.30 -25.00
C GLY A 417 -18.01 23.19 -24.23
N THR A 418 -17.29 22.26 -23.58
CA THR A 418 -17.89 21.15 -22.81
C THR A 418 -17.01 20.81 -21.61
N PRO A 419 -17.57 20.42 -20.46
CA PRO A 419 -16.81 20.19 -19.22
C PRO A 419 -16.15 18.81 -19.13
N VAL A 420 -16.19 18.00 -20.20
CA VAL A 420 -15.70 16.62 -20.22
C VAL A 420 -14.59 16.46 -21.26
N GLY A 421 -13.44 15.92 -20.84
CA GLY A 421 -12.24 15.77 -21.68
C GLY A 421 -11.40 14.56 -21.29
N GLU A 422 -10.09 14.73 -21.17
CA GLU A 422 -9.18 13.68 -20.66
C GLU A 422 -9.38 13.53 -19.15
N ALA A 423 -9.83 12.36 -18.68
CA ALA A 423 -10.07 12.14 -17.25
C ALA A 423 -8.75 12.14 -16.46
N LEU A 424 -8.70 12.96 -15.40
CA LEU A 424 -7.55 13.10 -14.52
C LEU A 424 -7.62 12.18 -13.29
N LEU A 425 -8.81 11.67 -12.91
CA LEU A 425 -8.94 10.54 -11.99
C LEU A 425 -9.20 9.24 -12.77
N THR A 426 -8.50 8.16 -12.42
CA THR A 426 -8.73 6.82 -13.00
C THR A 426 -10.10 6.27 -12.64
N LYS A 427 -10.67 6.68 -11.51
CA LYS A 427 -12.06 6.43 -11.12
C LYS A 427 -12.66 7.67 -10.43
N ALA A 428 -13.93 7.94 -10.70
CA ALA A 428 -14.69 8.93 -9.95
C ALA A 428 -14.72 8.62 -8.44
N VAL A 429 -14.66 9.66 -7.62
CA VAL A 429 -14.80 9.58 -6.15
C VAL A 429 -16.29 9.62 -5.81
N GLU A 430 -16.79 8.56 -5.18
CA GLU A 430 -18.21 8.35 -4.93
C GLU A 430 -18.48 8.26 -3.42
N GLY A 431 -19.58 8.85 -2.97
CA GLY A 431 -20.01 8.80 -1.57
C GLY A 431 -21.51 9.09 -1.39
N LEU A 432 -21.92 9.29 -0.13
CA LEU A 432 -23.29 9.58 0.29
C LEU A 432 -23.18 10.63 1.40
N GLU A 433 -23.77 11.80 1.18
CA GLU A 433 -23.91 12.81 2.24
C GLU A 433 -25.24 12.62 2.97
N PRO A 434 -25.23 12.40 4.30
CA PRO A 434 -26.45 12.16 5.07
C PRO A 434 -27.27 13.43 5.31
N TYR A 435 -26.66 14.62 5.18
CA TYR A 435 -27.29 15.93 5.39
C TYR A 435 -27.23 16.77 4.12
N SER A 436 -28.13 17.75 3.99
CA SER A 436 -27.97 18.84 3.02
C SER A 436 -26.85 19.79 3.48
N GLY A 437 -26.40 20.66 2.57
CA GLY A 437 -25.38 21.68 2.87
C GLY A 437 -24.16 21.64 1.96
N TYR A 438 -23.04 22.13 2.48
CA TYR A 438 -21.77 22.30 1.79
C TYR A 438 -20.79 21.19 2.21
N HIS A 439 -20.15 20.53 1.24
CA HIS A 439 -19.31 19.36 1.51
C HIS A 439 -17.98 19.43 0.76
N THR A 440 -16.88 19.18 1.47
CA THR A 440 -15.52 19.09 0.90
C THR A 440 -15.01 17.65 0.87
N VAL A 441 -14.78 17.14 -0.35
CA VAL A 441 -14.33 15.77 -0.57
C VAL A 441 -12.89 15.75 -1.04
N LYS A 442 -12.02 15.14 -0.22
CA LYS A 442 -10.60 14.94 -0.52
C LYS A 442 -10.41 13.88 -1.62
N LEU A 443 -9.65 14.22 -2.65
CA LEU A 443 -9.34 13.34 -3.77
C LEU A 443 -8.29 12.30 -3.36
N ASN A 444 -8.44 11.08 -3.87
CA ASN A 444 -7.59 9.93 -3.54
C ASN A 444 -6.45 9.67 -4.53
N GLU A 445 -6.38 10.44 -5.62
CA GLU A 445 -5.35 10.34 -6.66
C GLU A 445 -4.61 11.68 -6.81
N ARG A 446 -3.34 11.61 -7.21
CA ARG A 446 -2.45 12.78 -7.30
C ARG A 446 -2.58 13.46 -8.67
N ILE A 447 -3.41 14.50 -8.75
CA ILE A 447 -3.56 15.33 -9.96
C ILE A 447 -2.61 16.52 -9.88
N ILE A 448 -1.70 16.65 -10.85
CA ILE A 448 -0.82 17.82 -11.00
C ILE A 448 -1.34 18.70 -12.16
N LEU A 449 -1.63 19.96 -11.85
CA LEU A 449 -2.07 20.98 -12.78
C LEU A 449 -0.92 21.95 -13.05
N ASN A 450 -0.65 22.26 -14.31
CA ASN A 450 0.39 23.23 -14.70
C ASN A 450 -0.21 24.64 -14.86
N GLU A 451 0.61 25.68 -14.75
CA GLU A 451 0.17 27.06 -15.00
C GLU A 451 -0.50 27.20 -16.37
N GLY A 452 -1.70 27.80 -16.41
CA GLY A 452 -2.51 27.97 -17.61
C GLY A 452 -3.27 26.74 -18.07
N GLU A 453 -3.14 25.59 -17.39
CA GLU A 453 -3.87 24.37 -17.73
C GLU A 453 -5.35 24.47 -17.32
N LYS A 454 -6.27 24.20 -18.26
CA LYS A 454 -7.70 24.17 -17.99
C LYS A 454 -8.14 22.79 -17.49
N PHE A 455 -8.86 22.79 -16.36
CA PHE A 455 -9.42 21.60 -15.76
C PHE A 455 -10.88 21.82 -15.37
N SER A 456 -11.68 20.78 -15.51
CA SER A 456 -13.10 20.76 -15.16
C SER A 456 -13.31 19.85 -13.96
N VAL A 457 -14.09 20.32 -12.99
CA VAL A 457 -14.58 19.52 -11.88
C VAL A 457 -16.04 19.23 -12.11
N VAL A 458 -16.37 17.97 -12.37
CA VAL A 458 -17.73 17.47 -12.59
C VAL A 458 -18.25 16.77 -11.33
N VAL A 459 -19.36 17.24 -10.79
CA VAL A 459 -20.05 16.64 -9.65
C VAL A 459 -21.45 16.20 -10.05
N LYS A 460 -21.69 14.90 -9.96
CA LYS A 460 -23.03 14.31 -10.09
C LYS A 460 -23.64 14.12 -8.70
N ASN A 461 -24.74 14.81 -8.42
CA ASN A 461 -25.59 14.51 -7.27
C ASN A 461 -26.74 13.58 -7.68
N THR A 462 -27.20 12.72 -6.78
CA THR A 462 -28.23 11.71 -7.05
C THR A 462 -29.09 11.44 -5.81
N ILE A 463 -30.40 11.58 -5.94
CA ILE A 463 -31.39 11.24 -4.90
C ILE A 463 -31.40 9.72 -4.71
N THR A 464 -31.52 9.24 -3.46
CA THR A 464 -31.41 7.79 -3.17
C THR A 464 -32.54 7.18 -2.33
N THR A 465 -33.47 7.99 -1.85
CA THR A 465 -34.54 7.54 -0.95
C THR A 465 -35.85 7.40 -1.71
N ASP A 466 -36.49 6.22 -1.62
CA ASP A 466 -37.79 5.88 -2.24
C ASP A 466 -38.97 6.80 -1.79
N GLY A 467 -38.72 7.76 -0.89
CA GLY A 467 -39.72 8.70 -0.36
C GLY A 467 -39.91 9.97 -1.20
N TYR A 468 -38.90 10.44 -1.94
CA TYR A 468 -38.94 11.72 -2.68
C TYR A 468 -39.74 11.63 -4.01
N VAL A 469 -40.92 11.01 -3.98
CA VAL A 469 -41.75 10.82 -5.17
C VAL A 469 -42.32 12.16 -5.65
N GLY A 470 -41.77 12.67 -6.76
CA GLY A 470 -42.16 13.98 -7.31
C GLY A 470 -41.25 15.15 -6.90
N ILE A 471 -40.01 14.87 -6.49
CA ILE A 471 -38.97 15.89 -6.31
C ILE A 471 -37.72 15.46 -7.09
N GLY A 472 -37.27 16.28 -8.04
CA GLY A 472 -36.07 16.05 -8.84
C GLY A 472 -34.81 16.56 -8.14
N ALA A 473 -33.64 16.08 -8.56
CA ALA A 473 -32.36 16.60 -8.08
C ALA A 473 -32.17 18.06 -8.51
N THR A 474 -31.76 18.91 -7.58
CA THR A 474 -31.50 20.34 -7.81
C THR A 474 -30.05 20.70 -7.47
N ALA A 475 -29.60 21.86 -7.92
CA ALA A 475 -28.28 22.40 -7.59
C ALA A 475 -28.35 23.91 -7.37
N PHE A 476 -27.51 24.44 -6.46
CA PHE A 476 -27.39 25.88 -6.29
C PHE A 476 -26.58 26.54 -7.41
N LEU A 477 -27.01 27.74 -7.78
CA LEU A 477 -26.38 28.61 -8.77
C LEU A 477 -26.20 30.03 -8.21
N ASP A 478 -25.15 30.70 -8.66
CA ASP A 478 -24.91 32.11 -8.43
C ASP A 478 -25.32 32.93 -9.67
N ALA A 479 -26.40 33.71 -9.54
CA ALA A 479 -26.96 34.55 -10.58
C ALA A 479 -27.24 35.97 -10.09
N SER A 480 -27.19 36.94 -11.01
CA SER A 480 -27.58 38.31 -10.72
C SER A 480 -29.10 38.44 -10.49
N ASN A 481 -29.51 39.05 -9.38
CA ASN A 481 -30.92 39.36 -9.09
C ASN A 481 -31.07 40.60 -8.19
N ASP A 482 -32.28 41.13 -8.12
CA ASP A 482 -32.69 42.22 -7.23
C ASP A 482 -34.03 41.79 -6.59
N ASP A 483 -34.04 41.57 -5.27
CA ASP A 483 -35.23 41.15 -4.51
C ASP A 483 -35.94 42.33 -3.80
N GLY A 484 -35.47 43.56 -4.03
CA GLY A 484 -35.95 44.78 -3.39
C GLY A 484 -35.26 45.14 -2.08
N TYR A 485 -34.57 44.19 -1.42
CA TYR A 485 -33.78 44.42 -0.20
C TYR A 485 -32.27 44.29 -0.46
N LEU A 486 -31.89 43.25 -1.21
CA LEU A 486 -30.54 42.94 -1.63
C LEU A 486 -30.46 42.87 -3.17
N ARG A 487 -29.33 43.35 -3.71
CA ARG A 487 -28.94 43.12 -5.10
C ARG A 487 -27.73 42.22 -5.17
N TYR A 488 -27.91 41.07 -5.79
CA TYR A 488 -26.85 40.12 -6.13
C TYR A 488 -26.34 40.45 -7.52
N THR A 489 -25.02 40.52 -7.68
CA THR A 489 -24.35 40.57 -8.98
C THR A 489 -23.47 39.33 -9.08
N SER A 490 -23.71 38.52 -10.11
CA SER A 490 -22.82 37.45 -10.58
C SER A 490 -22.15 37.92 -11.87
N SER A 491 -20.83 37.81 -11.94
CA SER A 491 -19.96 38.28 -13.02
C SER A 491 -19.42 37.15 -13.88
N GLY A 492 -20.12 36.01 -13.88
CA GLY A 492 -19.74 34.82 -14.65
C GLY A 492 -19.53 35.06 -16.15
N GLU A 493 -18.82 34.13 -16.78
CA GLU A 493 -18.49 34.18 -18.22
C GLU A 493 -18.81 32.84 -18.91
N SER A 494 -19.10 32.87 -20.22
CA SER A 494 -19.25 31.65 -21.02
C SER A 494 -18.00 30.79 -20.92
N GLY A 495 -18.20 29.49 -20.75
CA GLY A 495 -17.16 28.50 -20.56
C GLY A 495 -16.77 28.24 -19.11
N GLN A 496 -17.39 28.90 -18.12
CA GLN A 496 -17.10 28.68 -16.69
C GLN A 496 -17.92 27.55 -16.07
N SER A 497 -19.24 27.54 -16.23
CA SER A 497 -20.15 26.64 -15.50
C SER A 497 -21.11 25.91 -16.43
N TYR A 498 -21.28 24.60 -16.21
CA TYR A 498 -22.08 23.72 -17.07
C TYR A 498 -23.01 22.80 -16.29
N LEU A 499 -24.24 22.62 -16.80
CA LEU A 499 -25.24 21.71 -16.24
C LEU A 499 -25.58 20.57 -17.21
N SER A 500 -25.92 19.40 -16.67
CA SER A 500 -26.50 18.28 -17.42
C SER A 500 -27.38 17.41 -16.51
N PHE A 501 -28.41 16.76 -17.06
CA PHE A 501 -29.22 15.79 -16.32
C PHE A 501 -28.89 14.33 -16.69
N ASP A 502 -28.33 14.09 -17.89
CA ASP A 502 -27.92 12.76 -18.35
C ASP A 502 -26.39 12.52 -18.30
N GLY A 503 -25.59 13.58 -18.15
CA GLY A 503 -24.12 13.56 -18.17
C GLY A 503 -23.51 13.58 -19.57
N VAL A 504 -24.33 13.78 -20.61
CA VAL A 504 -23.94 13.74 -22.03
C VAL A 504 -24.28 15.06 -22.72
N ASN A 505 -25.48 15.59 -22.49
CA ASN A 505 -25.93 16.87 -23.03
C ASN A 505 -25.66 17.96 -21.98
N TRP A 506 -24.68 18.81 -22.28
CA TRP A 506 -24.20 19.87 -21.38
C TRP A 506 -24.62 21.24 -21.88
N GLU A 507 -25.19 22.06 -21.00
CA GLU A 507 -25.54 23.45 -21.25
C GLU A 507 -24.63 24.39 -20.47
N ASP A 508 -24.21 25.50 -21.09
CA ASP A 508 -23.46 26.58 -20.44
C ASP A 508 -24.43 27.48 -19.65
N MET A 509 -24.23 27.62 -18.35
CA MET A 509 -25.12 28.36 -17.46
C MET A 509 -25.01 29.88 -17.61
N TYR A 510 -23.90 30.39 -18.16
CA TYR A 510 -23.80 31.79 -18.53
C TYR A 510 -24.68 32.11 -19.74
N ASP A 511 -24.61 31.29 -20.79
CA ASP A 511 -25.39 31.52 -22.03
C ASP A 511 -26.91 31.46 -21.80
N ARG A 512 -27.37 30.69 -20.80
CA ARG A 512 -28.80 30.54 -20.46
C ARG A 512 -29.28 31.53 -19.39
N TYR A 513 -28.51 31.77 -18.33
CA TYR A 513 -28.95 32.54 -17.15
C TYR A 513 -27.97 33.64 -16.69
N GLY A 514 -26.79 33.77 -17.32
CA GLY A 514 -25.73 34.65 -16.81
C GLY A 514 -25.22 34.22 -15.44
N ALA A 515 -25.18 32.91 -15.20
CA ALA A 515 -25.00 32.31 -13.87
C ALA A 515 -23.85 31.30 -13.81
N ASN A 516 -23.31 31.11 -12.61
CA ASN A 516 -22.31 30.07 -12.30
C ASN A 516 -22.89 29.00 -11.36
N LEU A 517 -22.30 27.81 -11.34
CA LEU A 517 -22.68 26.74 -10.41
C LEU A 517 -21.78 26.74 -9.18
N ARG A 518 -22.32 26.34 -8.02
CA ARG A 518 -21.58 26.32 -6.75
C ARG A 518 -20.71 25.06 -6.61
N VAL A 519 -19.66 24.97 -7.43
CA VAL A 519 -18.61 23.94 -7.36
C VAL A 519 -17.26 24.63 -7.17
N LYS A 520 -16.47 24.17 -6.20
CA LYS A 520 -15.13 24.71 -5.88
C LYS A 520 -14.05 23.63 -5.98
N ALA A 521 -12.80 24.05 -6.17
CA ALA A 521 -11.66 23.14 -6.27
C ALA A 521 -10.46 23.65 -5.44
N PHE A 522 -9.82 22.75 -4.69
CA PHE A 522 -8.79 23.10 -3.73
C PHE A 522 -7.43 22.52 -4.08
N THR A 523 -6.41 23.38 -4.15
CA THR A 523 -5.08 22.97 -4.61
C THR A 523 -3.95 23.42 -3.68
N ASN A 524 -2.84 22.68 -3.72
CA ASN A 524 -1.64 22.92 -2.93
C ASN A 524 -0.36 22.97 -3.80
N TYR A 525 0.54 23.92 -3.53
CA TYR A 525 1.89 24.00 -4.07
C TYR A 525 2.91 23.60 -2.99
N ARG A 526 3.52 22.43 -3.18
CA ARG A 526 4.59 21.91 -2.32
C ARG A 526 5.94 22.15 -2.98
N PRO A 527 6.75 23.13 -2.53
CA PRO A 527 8.02 23.46 -3.16
C PRO A 527 9.05 22.35 -2.99
N VAL A 528 9.99 22.26 -3.93
CA VAL A 528 11.14 21.38 -3.77
C VAL A 528 12.12 21.93 -2.72
N GLU A 529 12.43 21.15 -1.68
CA GLU A 529 13.39 21.51 -0.65
C GLU A 529 14.82 21.13 -1.04
N SER A 530 15.03 19.89 -1.51
CA SER A 530 16.33 19.33 -1.89
C SER A 530 16.25 18.30 -3.02
N VAL A 531 17.41 18.01 -3.62
CA VAL A 531 17.62 16.89 -4.53
C VAL A 531 18.93 16.17 -4.16
N ALA A 532 18.96 14.85 -4.33
CA ALA A 532 20.12 14.00 -4.14
C ALA A 532 20.33 13.09 -5.36
N VAL A 533 21.55 12.55 -5.50
CA VAL A 533 21.90 11.44 -6.39
C VAL A 533 22.27 10.24 -5.53
N GLU A 534 22.14 9.01 -6.05
CA GLU A 534 22.33 7.80 -5.23
C GLU A 534 23.78 7.63 -4.74
N GLU A 535 24.77 7.90 -5.60
CA GLU A 535 26.19 7.77 -5.28
C GLU A 535 26.98 9.03 -5.69
N ASP A 536 27.96 9.40 -4.87
CA ASP A 536 28.88 10.51 -5.16
C ASP A 536 29.81 10.20 -6.35
N THR A 537 30.06 8.92 -6.66
CA THR A 537 30.97 8.51 -7.76
C THR A 537 30.56 7.18 -8.39
N TYR A 538 30.55 7.15 -9.73
CA TYR A 538 30.30 5.96 -10.56
C TYR A 538 31.52 5.63 -11.44
N THR A 539 31.59 4.39 -11.93
CA THR A 539 32.61 3.95 -12.91
C THR A 539 31.96 3.15 -14.02
N ILE A 540 32.28 3.48 -15.28
CA ILE A 540 31.75 2.82 -16.49
C ILE A 540 32.86 2.60 -17.52
N GLY A 541 32.67 1.68 -18.46
CA GLY A 541 33.55 1.51 -19.63
C GLY A 541 33.35 2.57 -20.73
N VAL A 542 34.34 2.75 -21.59
CA VAL A 542 34.17 3.44 -22.88
C VAL A 542 33.13 2.70 -23.72
N GLY A 543 32.12 3.42 -24.21
CA GLY A 543 30.97 2.85 -24.93
C GLY A 543 29.88 2.24 -24.04
N GLU A 544 30.09 2.12 -22.72
CA GLU A 544 29.07 1.64 -21.79
C GLU A 544 28.10 2.77 -21.40
N GLN A 545 26.91 2.39 -20.94
CA GLN A 545 25.85 3.30 -20.52
C GLN A 545 25.45 3.06 -19.06
N LEU A 546 25.09 4.13 -18.37
CA LEU A 546 24.64 4.13 -16.97
C LEU A 546 23.43 5.06 -16.83
N GLN A 547 22.33 4.54 -16.28
CA GLN A 547 21.22 5.36 -15.85
C GLN A 547 21.55 5.97 -14.48
N LEU A 548 21.47 7.30 -14.37
CA LEU A 548 21.50 7.98 -13.08
C LEU A 548 20.08 8.24 -12.58
N PHE A 549 19.87 8.08 -11.28
CA PHE A 549 18.63 8.45 -10.60
C PHE A 549 18.86 9.65 -9.67
N ALA A 550 17.81 10.42 -9.44
CA ALA A 550 17.81 11.53 -8.50
C ALA A 550 16.56 11.48 -7.62
N THR A 551 16.75 11.67 -6.32
CA THR A 551 15.66 11.73 -5.35
C THR A 551 15.35 13.19 -5.04
N VAL A 552 14.11 13.61 -5.28
CA VAL A 552 13.60 14.94 -4.89
C VAL A 552 12.93 14.83 -3.52
N SER A 553 13.08 15.86 -2.69
CA SER A 553 12.44 15.93 -1.37
C SER A 553 11.75 17.28 -1.13
N PRO A 554 10.58 17.30 -0.46
CA PRO A 554 9.82 16.14 0.00
C PRO A 554 9.23 15.32 -1.17
N GLU A 555 8.89 14.05 -0.93
CA GLU A 555 8.38 13.15 -1.99
C GLU A 555 7.06 13.66 -2.60
N ASN A 556 6.24 14.37 -1.83
CA ASN A 556 5.01 14.99 -2.32
C ASN A 556 5.21 16.39 -2.96
N ALA A 557 6.45 16.87 -3.15
CA ALA A 557 6.73 18.13 -3.85
C ALA A 557 6.07 18.15 -5.24
N THR A 558 5.36 19.23 -5.56
CA THR A 558 4.44 19.28 -6.70
C THR A 558 5.15 19.10 -8.04
N VAL A 559 6.39 19.60 -8.16
CA VAL A 559 7.24 19.45 -9.35
C VAL A 559 8.49 18.62 -9.01
N GLN A 560 8.39 17.30 -9.20
CA GLN A 560 9.55 16.40 -9.01
C GLN A 560 10.51 16.35 -10.21
N SER A 561 10.21 17.03 -11.32
CA SER A 561 11.02 16.91 -12.53
C SER A 561 12.41 17.54 -12.37
N VAL A 562 13.40 16.88 -12.98
CA VAL A 562 14.81 17.28 -12.93
C VAL A 562 15.41 17.41 -14.32
N THR A 563 16.54 18.10 -14.41
CA THR A 563 17.34 18.29 -15.61
C THR A 563 18.77 17.86 -15.34
N TRP A 564 19.39 17.16 -16.29
CA TRP A 564 20.74 16.63 -16.19
C TRP A 564 21.71 17.40 -17.10
N SER A 565 22.95 17.57 -16.65
CA SER A 565 24.02 18.25 -17.42
C SER A 565 25.40 17.70 -17.06
N GLY A 566 26.28 17.59 -18.06
CA GLY A 566 27.65 17.13 -17.89
C GLY A 566 28.65 18.28 -17.88
N LEU A 567 29.77 18.10 -17.16
CA LEU A 567 30.98 18.91 -17.28
C LEU A 567 32.09 18.04 -17.85
N ASN A 568 32.36 18.24 -19.16
CA ASN A 568 33.35 17.58 -20.03
C ASN A 568 32.79 16.53 -21.01
N ASP A 569 32.09 17.02 -22.04
CA ASP A 569 31.45 16.28 -23.13
C ASP A 569 32.39 15.41 -24.00
N MET A 570 33.71 15.48 -23.78
CA MET A 570 34.70 14.61 -24.45
C MET A 570 34.86 13.27 -23.73
N VAL A 571 34.68 13.23 -22.40
CA VAL A 571 34.82 12.01 -21.58
C VAL A 571 33.52 11.20 -21.58
N LEU A 572 32.37 11.88 -21.50
CA LEU A 572 31.05 11.27 -21.52
C LEU A 572 30.00 12.21 -22.12
N SER A 573 28.84 11.66 -22.49
CA SER A 573 27.63 12.45 -22.74
C SER A 573 26.53 12.05 -21.75
N VAL A 574 25.57 12.96 -21.48
CA VAL A 574 24.41 12.68 -20.63
C VAL A 574 23.11 13.10 -21.34
N SER A 575 22.09 12.24 -21.31
CA SER A 575 20.78 12.51 -21.89
C SER A 575 19.91 13.36 -20.97
N LYS A 576 18.81 13.92 -21.51
CA LYS A 576 17.77 14.62 -20.72
C LYS A 576 17.16 13.73 -19.62
N ASP A 577 17.17 12.42 -19.82
CA ASP A 577 16.56 11.41 -18.94
C ASP A 577 17.61 10.81 -17.96
N GLY A 578 18.83 11.34 -17.89
CA GLY A 578 19.88 10.91 -16.95
C GLY A 578 20.75 9.74 -17.42
N ILE A 579 20.65 9.32 -18.69
CA ILE A 579 21.51 8.26 -19.24
C ILE A 579 22.88 8.85 -19.60
N VAL A 580 23.91 8.40 -18.90
CA VAL A 580 25.32 8.69 -19.18
C VAL A 580 25.87 7.66 -20.16
N THR A 581 26.67 8.09 -21.14
CA THR A 581 27.42 7.21 -22.05
C THR A 581 28.90 7.58 -22.02
N GLY A 582 29.78 6.62 -21.72
CA GLY A 582 31.24 6.82 -21.74
C GLY A 582 31.77 6.96 -23.16
N LEU A 583 32.62 7.97 -23.40
CA LEU A 583 33.16 8.30 -24.73
C LEU A 583 34.69 8.11 -24.82
N GLU A 584 35.42 8.58 -23.82
CA GLU A 584 36.88 8.45 -23.71
C GLU A 584 37.29 8.25 -22.24
N ALA A 585 38.44 7.60 -22.00
CA ALA A 585 38.94 7.36 -20.65
C ALA A 585 39.22 8.68 -19.90
N GLY A 586 38.75 8.80 -18.66
CA GLY A 586 38.91 10.00 -17.83
C GLY A 586 37.83 10.14 -16.76
N SER A 587 37.62 11.37 -16.27
CA SER A 587 36.56 11.69 -15.30
C SER A 587 35.80 12.95 -15.69
N ALA A 588 34.49 12.96 -15.44
CA ALA A 588 33.62 14.12 -15.63
C ALA A 588 32.59 14.22 -14.51
N THR A 589 32.11 15.44 -14.21
CA THR A 589 31.08 15.66 -13.20
C THR A 589 29.72 15.78 -13.87
N VAL A 590 28.74 15.01 -13.41
CA VAL A 590 27.34 15.17 -13.83
C VAL A 590 26.60 15.93 -12.73
N THR A 591 25.81 16.93 -13.12
CA THR A 591 24.98 17.75 -12.24
C THR A 591 23.50 17.53 -12.59
N VAL A 592 22.72 17.16 -11.58
CA VAL A 592 21.25 17.19 -11.63
C VAL A 592 20.75 18.50 -11.03
N LYS A 593 19.73 19.10 -11.64
CA LYS A 593 19.05 20.30 -11.16
C LYS A 593 17.54 20.12 -11.22
N THR A 594 16.83 20.40 -10.13
CA THR A 594 15.36 20.39 -10.12
C THR A 594 14.80 21.52 -10.99
N VAL A 595 13.70 21.26 -11.68
CA VAL A 595 13.00 22.27 -12.48
C VAL A 595 12.46 23.37 -11.57
N ASP A 596 11.76 22.96 -10.50
CA ASP A 596 11.30 23.84 -9.43
C ASP A 596 12.38 24.07 -8.35
N GLY A 597 12.40 25.27 -7.76
CA GLY A 597 13.36 25.69 -6.72
C GLY A 597 14.84 25.73 -7.13
N GLY A 598 15.21 25.17 -8.29
CA GLY A 598 16.55 25.17 -8.86
C GLY A 598 17.64 24.48 -8.02
N LYS A 599 17.27 23.56 -7.12
CA LYS A 599 18.19 22.80 -6.26
C LYS A 599 19.11 21.91 -7.10
N THR A 600 20.32 21.62 -6.63
CA THR A 600 21.30 20.83 -7.39
C THR A 600 22.02 19.77 -6.56
N ALA A 601 22.24 18.60 -7.15
CA ALA A 601 23.17 17.57 -6.66
C ALA A 601 24.16 17.18 -7.78
N LYS A 602 25.25 16.52 -7.41
CA LYS A 602 26.35 16.18 -8.33
C LYS A 602 26.95 14.82 -8.01
N CYS A 603 27.32 14.07 -9.05
CA CYS A 603 28.19 12.90 -8.95
C CYS A 603 29.38 13.03 -9.91
N THR A 604 30.43 12.26 -9.65
CA THR A 604 31.56 12.09 -10.58
C THR A 604 31.41 10.77 -11.32
N VAL A 605 31.58 10.76 -12.64
CA VAL A 605 31.64 9.52 -13.42
C VAL A 605 33.06 9.36 -13.95
N ILE A 606 33.67 8.21 -13.62
CA ILE A 606 34.96 7.78 -14.14
C ILE A 606 34.69 6.85 -15.32
N VAL A 607 35.15 7.23 -16.50
CA VAL A 607 35.10 6.39 -17.69
C VAL A 607 36.45 5.67 -17.81
N LYS A 608 36.42 4.34 -17.89
CA LYS A 608 37.59 3.49 -18.05
C LYS A 608 37.62 2.84 -19.43
N ASP A 609 38.82 2.71 -19.99
CA ASP A 609 39.05 1.90 -21.20
C ASP A 609 39.78 0.59 -20.82
N ARG A 610 40.07 -0.29 -21.79
CA ARG A 610 40.86 -1.51 -21.56
C ARG A 610 42.26 -1.37 -22.14
N TYR A 611 43.27 -1.81 -21.40
CA TYR A 611 44.59 -2.03 -21.98
C TYR A 611 44.52 -3.11 -23.08
N ILE A 612 45.23 -2.88 -24.18
CA ILE A 612 45.35 -3.86 -25.27
C ILE A 612 46.05 -5.12 -24.74
N THR A 613 45.50 -6.28 -25.05
CA THR A 613 46.04 -7.59 -24.66
C THR A 613 47.51 -7.75 -25.08
N PRO A 614 48.43 -8.07 -24.15
CA PRO A 614 49.84 -8.27 -24.46
C PRO A 614 50.10 -9.45 -25.40
N ASP A 615 51.19 -9.34 -26.17
CA ASP A 615 51.69 -10.44 -26.98
C ASP A 615 52.08 -11.66 -26.12
N LYS A 616 51.95 -12.85 -26.71
CA LYS A 616 52.32 -14.14 -26.12
C LYS A 616 53.77 -14.14 -25.59
N PRO A 617 54.02 -14.59 -24.34
CA PRO A 617 55.36 -14.78 -23.80
C PRO A 617 56.24 -15.69 -24.68
N VAL A 618 57.52 -15.35 -24.79
CA VAL A 618 58.49 -16.08 -25.63
C VAL A 618 59.52 -16.79 -24.75
N LEU A 619 59.75 -18.09 -24.97
CA LEU A 619 60.73 -18.87 -24.23
C LEU A 619 62.16 -18.36 -24.47
N LYS A 620 62.88 -18.03 -23.39
CA LYS A 620 64.28 -17.60 -23.41
C LYS A 620 65.25 -18.72 -23.06
N SER A 621 64.94 -19.52 -22.03
CA SER A 621 65.76 -20.67 -21.62
C SER A 621 65.00 -21.62 -20.68
N ARG A 622 65.45 -22.88 -20.62
CA ARG A 622 64.97 -23.90 -19.67
C ARG A 622 66.10 -24.82 -19.19
N THR A 623 65.96 -25.39 -17.99
CA THR A 623 66.80 -26.44 -17.40
C THR A 623 65.94 -27.63 -16.97
N GLU A 624 66.41 -28.45 -16.02
CA GLU A 624 65.61 -29.47 -15.35
C GLU A 624 64.60 -28.88 -14.34
N ASP A 625 64.83 -27.66 -13.85
CA ASP A 625 64.15 -27.04 -12.69
C ASP A 625 63.76 -25.56 -12.87
N THR A 626 64.09 -24.93 -14.00
CA THR A 626 63.94 -23.49 -14.22
C THR A 626 63.44 -23.20 -15.64
N ILE A 627 62.50 -22.25 -15.77
CA ILE A 627 62.03 -21.71 -17.05
C ILE A 627 62.14 -20.17 -17.02
N THR A 628 62.57 -19.56 -18.13
CA THR A 628 62.65 -18.10 -18.26
C THR A 628 62.04 -17.67 -19.58
N VAL A 629 61.24 -16.60 -19.56
CA VAL A 629 60.66 -15.98 -20.75
C VAL A 629 61.31 -14.63 -21.05
N GLU A 630 61.09 -14.06 -22.24
CA GLU A 630 61.47 -12.67 -22.52
C GLU A 630 60.50 -11.70 -21.83
N ALA A 631 61.02 -10.58 -21.33
CA ALA A 631 60.22 -9.58 -20.63
C ALA A 631 59.52 -8.64 -21.62
N VAL A 632 58.20 -8.66 -21.60
CA VAL A 632 57.27 -7.71 -22.22
C VAL A 632 57.12 -6.48 -21.30
N ALA A 633 57.10 -5.27 -21.87
CA ALA A 633 56.97 -4.03 -21.10
C ALA A 633 55.63 -3.97 -20.34
N ASP A 634 55.66 -3.35 -19.16
CA ASP A 634 54.50 -3.07 -18.30
C ASP A 634 53.63 -4.30 -17.92
N CYS A 635 54.16 -5.51 -18.14
CA CYS A 635 53.48 -6.77 -17.87
C CYS A 635 54.00 -7.47 -16.61
N ILE A 636 53.07 -8.05 -15.87
CA ILE A 636 53.34 -9.09 -14.86
C ILE A 636 53.10 -10.48 -15.48
N TYR A 637 53.68 -11.53 -14.89
CA TYR A 637 53.64 -12.90 -15.41
C TYR A 637 53.08 -13.88 -14.39
N SER A 638 52.48 -14.96 -14.88
CA SER A 638 51.98 -16.06 -14.05
C SER A 638 52.30 -17.43 -14.64
N LEU A 639 52.58 -18.38 -13.74
CA LEU A 639 52.64 -19.80 -14.02
C LEU A 639 51.23 -20.39 -13.83
N ASP A 640 50.70 -21.02 -14.87
CA ASP A 640 49.37 -21.64 -14.94
C ASP A 640 48.19 -20.73 -14.58
N GLY A 641 48.41 -19.41 -14.55
CA GLY A 641 47.40 -18.38 -14.27
C GLY A 641 47.04 -18.21 -12.79
N ILE A 642 47.81 -18.80 -11.88
CA ILE A 642 47.51 -18.82 -10.43
C ILE A 642 48.11 -17.60 -9.73
N ASP A 643 49.43 -17.58 -9.55
CA ASP A 643 50.14 -16.51 -8.85
C ASP A 643 50.84 -15.58 -9.85
N TRP A 644 50.75 -14.27 -9.61
CA TRP A 644 51.30 -13.23 -10.49
C TRP A 644 52.53 -12.56 -9.89
N GLN A 645 53.57 -12.37 -10.70
CA GLN A 645 54.85 -11.78 -10.30
C GLN A 645 55.42 -10.84 -11.37
N ASP A 646 56.17 -9.81 -10.96
CA ASP A 646 56.95 -8.95 -11.86
C ASP A 646 58.11 -9.69 -12.55
N SER A 647 58.48 -10.87 -12.03
CA SER A 647 59.59 -11.69 -12.53
C SER A 647 59.19 -12.51 -13.75
N ASN A 648 60.01 -12.45 -14.80
CA ASN A 648 59.92 -13.30 -16.00
C ASN A 648 60.70 -14.63 -15.87
N VAL A 649 61.11 -15.00 -14.65
CA VAL A 649 61.85 -16.21 -14.30
C VAL A 649 61.05 -17.04 -13.30
N PHE A 650 60.92 -18.34 -13.57
CA PHE A 650 60.25 -19.34 -12.76
C PHE A 650 61.26 -20.41 -12.36
N THR A 651 61.45 -20.64 -11.06
CA THR A 651 62.39 -21.61 -10.48
C THR A 651 61.65 -22.70 -9.71
N ASP A 652 62.39 -23.70 -9.21
CA ASP A 652 61.86 -24.77 -8.35
C ASP A 652 60.77 -25.62 -9.04
N LEU A 653 60.87 -25.73 -10.37
CA LEU A 653 59.96 -26.49 -11.23
C LEU A 653 60.34 -27.98 -11.28
N GLU A 654 59.40 -28.84 -11.61
CA GLU A 654 59.63 -30.28 -11.69
C GLU A 654 60.27 -30.70 -13.03
N PRO A 655 61.28 -31.60 -13.02
CA PRO A 655 61.81 -32.22 -14.23
C PRO A 655 60.75 -33.01 -15.01
N GLY A 656 60.77 -32.88 -16.34
CA GLY A 656 59.77 -33.45 -17.27
C GLY A 656 58.42 -32.72 -17.33
N THR A 657 58.09 -31.84 -16.37
CA THR A 657 56.75 -31.25 -16.23
C THR A 657 56.51 -30.05 -17.16
N GLU A 658 55.29 -29.96 -17.72
CA GLU A 658 54.82 -28.89 -18.63
C GLU A 658 54.05 -27.81 -17.87
N TYR A 659 54.33 -26.54 -18.20
CA TYR A 659 53.75 -25.35 -17.58
C TYR A 659 53.25 -24.35 -18.63
N SER A 660 52.19 -23.59 -18.31
CA SER A 660 51.61 -22.54 -19.14
C SER A 660 51.92 -21.16 -18.58
N ILE A 661 52.72 -20.35 -19.28
CA ILE A 661 53.12 -19.01 -18.82
C ILE A 661 52.29 -17.92 -19.52
N TYR A 662 51.70 -17.03 -18.72
CA TYR A 662 50.87 -15.91 -19.15
C TYR A 662 51.53 -14.55 -18.83
N ALA A 663 51.13 -13.51 -19.53
CA ALA A 663 51.42 -12.10 -19.25
C ALA A 663 50.13 -11.25 -19.26
N MET A 664 50.07 -10.21 -18.42
CA MET A 664 49.01 -9.19 -18.47
C MET A 664 49.52 -7.83 -18.00
N ILE A 665 48.91 -6.74 -18.48
CA ILE A 665 49.13 -5.38 -17.96
C ILE A 665 48.15 -5.15 -16.79
N PRO A 666 48.62 -4.81 -15.58
CA PRO A 666 47.74 -4.49 -14.46
C PRO A 666 46.99 -3.17 -14.70
N GLY A 667 45.72 -3.12 -14.28
CA GLY A 667 44.88 -1.93 -14.44
C GLY A 667 45.26 -0.76 -13.52
N ASP A 668 44.80 0.44 -13.86
CA ASP A 668 45.03 1.68 -13.10
C ASP A 668 43.73 2.47 -12.84
N GLU A 669 43.84 3.77 -12.57
CA GLU A 669 42.71 4.67 -12.30
C GLU A 669 41.74 4.79 -13.49
N TYR A 670 42.22 4.76 -14.74
CA TYR A 670 41.44 4.99 -15.96
C TYR A 670 41.46 3.82 -16.96
N TYR A 671 42.23 2.77 -16.71
CA TYR A 671 42.25 1.56 -17.52
C TYR A 671 41.98 0.31 -16.67
N TYR A 672 41.11 -0.56 -17.16
CA TYR A 672 41.00 -1.93 -16.66
C TYR A 672 42.26 -2.73 -17.00
N GLN A 673 42.57 -3.76 -16.19
CA GLN A 673 43.61 -4.72 -16.52
C GLN A 673 43.38 -5.32 -17.92
N SER A 674 44.44 -5.63 -18.64
CA SER A 674 44.32 -6.27 -19.95
C SER A 674 43.71 -7.67 -19.81
N GLU A 675 43.24 -8.24 -20.92
CA GLU A 675 43.06 -9.69 -20.97
C GLU A 675 44.42 -10.39 -20.84
N LEU A 676 44.39 -11.70 -20.55
CA LEU A 676 45.59 -12.52 -20.51
C LEU A 676 46.14 -12.72 -21.93
N SER A 677 47.46 -12.65 -22.08
CA SER A 677 48.14 -13.09 -23.30
C SER A 677 47.84 -14.57 -23.60
N GLU A 678 47.86 -14.96 -24.88
CA GLU A 678 47.95 -16.37 -25.29
C GLU A 678 49.12 -17.10 -24.57
N PRO A 679 48.91 -18.25 -23.92
CA PRO A 679 49.91 -18.86 -23.05
C PRO A 679 51.10 -19.47 -23.80
N LEU A 680 52.28 -19.38 -23.20
CA LEU A 680 53.45 -20.16 -23.58
C LEU A 680 53.47 -21.50 -22.83
N VAL A 681 53.23 -22.59 -23.55
CA VAL A 681 53.30 -23.96 -23.01
C VAL A 681 54.72 -24.53 -23.20
N VAL A 682 55.36 -24.99 -22.13
CA VAL A 682 56.78 -25.45 -22.13
C VAL A 682 57.11 -26.39 -20.95
N SER A 683 57.93 -27.42 -21.21
CA SER A 683 58.42 -28.40 -20.21
C SER A 683 59.95 -28.36 -19.96
N THR A 684 60.48 -29.14 -19.01
CA THR A 684 61.91 -29.26 -18.60
C THR A 684 62.64 -30.49 -19.27
N TYR A 685 63.68 -31.13 -18.69
CA TYR A 685 64.55 -32.19 -19.32
C TYR A 685 64.63 -33.54 -18.50
N ASP A 686 64.99 -34.68 -19.15
CA ASP A 686 65.01 -36.08 -18.59
C ASP A 686 66.36 -36.88 -18.73
N ILE A 687 66.49 -38.06 -18.07
CA ILE A 687 67.62 -39.04 -18.18
C ILE A 687 67.19 -40.47 -18.62
N ILE A 688 68.13 -41.43 -18.81
CA ILE A 688 67.76 -42.85 -19.15
C ILE A 688 67.24 -43.57 -17.92
N GLU A 689 65.99 -44.03 -18.00
CA GLU A 689 65.26 -44.51 -16.83
C GLU A 689 64.68 -45.93 -17.01
N ALA A 690 64.40 -46.37 -18.24
CA ALA A 690 63.75 -47.67 -18.47
C ALA A 690 64.03 -48.30 -19.84
N VAL A 691 63.94 -49.62 -19.88
CA VAL A 691 63.50 -50.36 -21.07
C VAL A 691 61.97 -50.45 -21.00
N LYS A 692 61.29 -50.19 -22.13
CA LYS A 692 59.86 -50.47 -22.34
C LYS A 692 59.70 -51.58 -23.37
N LEU A 693 58.72 -52.45 -23.15
CA LEU A 693 58.24 -53.38 -24.15
C LEU A 693 57.08 -52.79 -24.95
N ASN A 694 56.94 -53.22 -26.20
CA ASN A 694 55.80 -52.89 -27.05
C ASN A 694 54.44 -53.37 -26.47
N TYR A 695 54.48 -54.38 -25.60
CA TYR A 695 53.35 -54.80 -24.76
C TYR A 695 53.86 -55.12 -23.36
N THR A 696 53.14 -54.68 -22.32
CA THR A 696 53.43 -54.98 -20.91
C THR A 696 52.48 -56.01 -20.31
N ASP A 697 51.32 -56.22 -20.93
CA ASP A 697 50.34 -57.24 -20.59
C ASP A 697 49.68 -57.72 -21.91
N ILE A 698 49.63 -59.03 -22.15
CA ILE A 698 49.06 -59.66 -23.37
C ILE A 698 48.08 -60.77 -22.98
N ALA A 699 46.97 -60.87 -23.70
CA ALA A 699 45.90 -61.84 -23.44
C ALA A 699 45.88 -62.94 -24.51
N LEU A 700 46.68 -63.99 -24.31
CA LEU A 700 46.57 -65.28 -25.03
C LEU A 700 45.40 -66.07 -24.45
N VAL A 701 44.91 -67.17 -25.06
CA VAL A 701 43.90 -68.02 -24.40
C VAL A 701 44.13 -69.52 -24.57
N ILE A 702 44.01 -70.27 -23.47
CA ILE A 702 44.55 -71.63 -23.43
C ILE A 702 43.77 -72.57 -24.33
N ASP A 703 42.44 -72.42 -24.32
CA ASP A 703 41.56 -73.44 -24.86
C ASP A 703 41.73 -73.48 -26.41
N GLU A 704 42.47 -72.50 -26.98
CA GLU A 704 42.78 -72.32 -28.41
C GLU A 704 44.29 -72.15 -28.77
N GLN A 705 45.24 -72.10 -27.82
CA GLN A 705 46.72 -72.13 -28.02
C GLN A 705 47.39 -70.93 -28.77
N ASP A 706 47.13 -69.68 -28.38
CA ASP A 706 47.68 -68.48 -29.03
C ASP A 706 49.20 -68.22 -28.83
N THR A 707 49.79 -67.41 -29.73
CA THR A 707 51.20 -66.92 -29.68
C THR A 707 51.31 -65.44 -30.12
N ILE A 708 52.31 -64.68 -29.64
CA ILE A 708 52.50 -63.25 -29.98
C ILE A 708 53.96 -62.79 -29.83
N GLN A 709 54.41 -61.81 -30.62
CA GLN A 709 55.80 -61.32 -30.65
C GLN A 709 56.01 -60.04 -29.81
N LEU A 710 57.01 -60.06 -28.92
CA LEU A 710 57.45 -58.89 -28.15
C LEU A 710 58.67 -58.21 -28.77
N LYS A 711 58.85 -56.92 -28.46
CA LYS A 711 59.96 -56.05 -28.90
C LYS A 711 60.26 -54.98 -27.85
N ALA A 712 61.54 -54.73 -27.57
CA ALA A 712 62.00 -53.75 -26.59
C ALA A 712 62.46 -52.41 -27.21
N THR A 713 62.31 -51.31 -26.46
CA THR A 713 62.71 -49.92 -26.78
C THR A 713 63.08 -49.19 -25.49
N THR A 714 64.12 -48.34 -25.46
CA THR A 714 64.47 -47.54 -24.24
C THR A 714 63.69 -46.23 -24.11
N VAL A 715 63.70 -45.66 -22.92
CA VAL A 715 63.19 -44.31 -22.61
C VAL A 715 64.30 -43.45 -21.96
N PRO A 716 64.53 -42.22 -22.46
CA PRO A 716 64.03 -41.67 -23.72
C PRO A 716 64.54 -42.45 -24.95
N ALA A 717 63.83 -42.32 -26.07
CA ALA A 717 63.93 -43.23 -27.22
C ALA A 717 65.21 -43.06 -28.08
N ASP A 718 66.00 -42.05 -27.78
CA ASP A 718 67.08 -41.51 -28.60
C ASP A 718 68.44 -42.20 -28.36
N VAL A 719 68.51 -43.10 -27.38
CA VAL A 719 69.76 -43.74 -26.96
C VAL A 719 70.00 -45.07 -27.68
N LYS A 720 71.22 -45.28 -28.17
CA LYS A 720 71.65 -46.53 -28.80
C LYS A 720 71.68 -47.69 -27.80
N VAL A 721 70.74 -48.61 -27.95
CA VAL A 721 70.63 -49.83 -27.14
C VAL A 721 71.62 -50.90 -27.64
N GLY A 722 72.41 -51.46 -26.71
CA GLY A 722 73.02 -52.78 -26.89
C GLY A 722 71.95 -53.87 -26.87
N THR A 723 72.32 -55.14 -27.01
CA THR A 723 71.34 -56.25 -27.05
C THR A 723 70.49 -56.38 -25.77
N VAL A 724 69.38 -57.10 -25.90
CA VAL A 724 68.38 -57.30 -24.83
C VAL A 724 68.08 -58.79 -24.76
N THR A 725 68.17 -59.40 -23.57
CA THR A 725 67.99 -60.84 -23.37
C THR A 725 66.58 -61.19 -22.91
N TRP A 726 65.97 -62.21 -23.51
CA TRP A 726 64.57 -62.63 -23.28
C TRP A 726 64.47 -63.93 -22.48
N LYS A 727 63.49 -64.01 -21.57
CA LYS A 727 63.20 -65.21 -20.78
C LYS A 727 61.75 -65.28 -20.32
N SER A 728 61.15 -66.49 -20.29
CA SER A 728 59.88 -66.73 -19.60
C SER A 728 60.11 -67.08 -18.12
N GLU A 729 59.28 -66.55 -17.23
CA GLU A 729 59.30 -66.90 -15.81
C GLU A 729 58.62 -68.24 -15.52
N ASP A 730 57.57 -68.58 -16.27
CA ASP A 730 56.93 -69.91 -16.26
C ASP A 730 56.60 -70.38 -17.68
N GLU A 731 57.52 -71.19 -18.21
CA GLU A 731 57.46 -71.88 -19.51
C GLU A 731 56.31 -72.90 -19.61
N ASN A 732 55.60 -73.23 -18.53
CA ASN A 732 54.42 -74.10 -18.59
C ASN A 732 53.13 -73.32 -18.91
N ILE A 733 53.14 -72.00 -18.70
CA ILE A 733 52.01 -71.11 -18.98
C ILE A 733 52.22 -70.39 -20.31
N ALA A 734 53.42 -69.87 -20.57
CA ALA A 734 53.84 -69.49 -21.93
C ALA A 734 55.38 -69.55 -22.07
N ILE A 735 55.89 -69.99 -23.21
CA ILE A 735 57.33 -69.97 -23.55
C ILE A 735 57.68 -68.70 -24.34
N VAL A 736 58.96 -68.31 -24.38
CA VAL A 736 59.49 -67.28 -25.29
C VAL A 736 60.78 -67.76 -25.98
N ASP A 737 61.02 -67.34 -27.22
CA ASP A 737 62.27 -67.61 -27.93
C ASP A 737 63.32 -66.48 -27.80
N GLU A 738 64.53 -66.74 -28.33
CA GLU A 738 65.67 -65.80 -28.30
C GLU A 738 65.43 -64.45 -29.02
N ASN A 739 64.39 -64.37 -29.85
CA ASN A 739 64.00 -63.16 -30.59
C ASN A 739 62.78 -62.46 -29.96
N GLY A 740 62.21 -62.98 -28.87
CA GLY A 740 61.07 -62.42 -28.15
C GLY A 740 59.68 -62.95 -28.56
N LEU A 741 59.60 -64.07 -29.29
CA LEU A 741 58.32 -64.66 -29.70
C LEU A 741 57.73 -65.55 -28.59
N VAL A 742 56.53 -65.19 -28.11
CA VAL A 742 55.85 -65.79 -26.94
C VAL A 742 54.74 -66.76 -27.37
N THR A 743 54.60 -67.93 -26.73
CA THR A 743 53.57 -68.95 -27.04
C THR A 743 52.86 -69.42 -25.78
N GLY A 744 51.54 -69.26 -25.72
CA GLY A 744 50.68 -69.60 -24.60
C GLY A 744 50.31 -71.09 -24.57
N LEU A 745 50.43 -71.69 -23.40
CA LEU A 745 50.40 -73.14 -23.18
C LEU A 745 49.43 -73.59 -22.07
N SER A 746 49.27 -72.82 -20.98
CA SER A 746 48.30 -73.16 -19.92
C SER A 746 47.55 -71.95 -19.34
N MET A 747 46.29 -72.14 -18.92
CA MET A 747 45.36 -71.07 -18.52
C MET A 747 45.78 -70.39 -17.22
N GLY A 748 45.97 -69.08 -17.27
CA GLY A 748 46.67 -68.34 -16.22
C GLY A 748 47.78 -67.51 -16.82
N GLU A 749 48.49 -66.75 -15.99
CA GLU A 749 49.37 -65.70 -16.49
C GLU A 749 50.84 -66.03 -16.18
N THR A 750 51.73 -65.86 -17.16
CA THR A 750 53.19 -65.90 -16.95
C THR A 750 53.79 -64.56 -17.30
N ASN A 751 55.07 -64.38 -17.02
CA ASN A 751 55.79 -63.17 -17.40
C ASN A 751 56.90 -63.51 -18.39
N ILE A 752 57.09 -62.62 -19.35
CA ILE A 752 58.21 -62.63 -20.27
C ILE A 752 59.05 -61.39 -19.97
N VAL A 753 60.28 -61.62 -19.51
CA VAL A 753 61.21 -60.58 -19.08
C VAL A 753 62.21 -60.32 -20.19
N ALA A 754 62.38 -59.05 -20.53
CA ALA A 754 63.46 -58.55 -21.37
C ALA A 754 64.42 -57.72 -20.50
N THR A 755 65.67 -58.14 -20.37
CA THR A 755 66.67 -57.45 -19.54
C THR A 755 67.69 -56.74 -20.42
N SER A 756 68.07 -55.52 -20.07
CA SER A 756 69.11 -54.80 -20.79
C SER A 756 70.49 -55.40 -20.52
N ASP A 757 71.28 -55.64 -21.56
CA ASP A 757 72.68 -56.08 -21.40
C ASP A 757 73.59 -54.95 -20.84
N ALA A 758 73.06 -53.75 -20.57
CA ALA A 758 73.81 -52.59 -20.06
C ALA A 758 73.76 -52.41 -18.52
N ASP A 759 72.65 -52.82 -17.88
CA ASP A 759 72.51 -52.95 -16.42
C ASP A 759 71.45 -54.02 -16.14
N GLU A 760 71.84 -55.10 -15.46
CA GLU A 760 70.96 -56.25 -15.17
C GLU A 760 69.78 -55.91 -14.25
N GLN A 761 69.78 -54.74 -13.58
CA GLN A 761 68.62 -54.24 -12.84
C GLN A 761 67.58 -53.56 -13.73
N ILE A 762 67.94 -53.13 -14.94
CA ILE A 762 67.04 -52.48 -15.89
C ILE A 762 66.40 -53.54 -16.79
N SER A 763 65.25 -54.03 -16.35
CA SER A 763 64.44 -55.02 -17.06
C SER A 763 63.02 -54.49 -17.33
N ALA A 764 62.39 -55.05 -18.35
CA ALA A 764 61.03 -54.75 -18.75
C ALA A 764 60.25 -56.06 -18.83
N ILE A 765 59.09 -56.11 -18.17
CA ILE A 765 58.28 -57.32 -18.04
C ILE A 765 57.00 -57.18 -18.87
N CYS A 766 56.69 -58.20 -19.65
CA CYS A 766 55.39 -58.40 -20.28
C CYS A 766 54.67 -59.56 -19.59
N LYS A 767 53.54 -59.30 -18.94
CA LYS A 767 52.67 -60.35 -18.39
C LYS A 767 51.83 -60.96 -19.51
N VAL A 768 51.52 -62.23 -19.40
CA VAL A 768 51.01 -63.06 -20.48
C VAL A 768 49.86 -63.88 -19.96
N GLY A 769 48.71 -63.22 -19.86
CA GLY A 769 47.49 -63.82 -19.37
C GLY A 769 46.88 -64.75 -20.39
N VAL A 770 46.88 -66.04 -20.10
CA VAL A 770 46.27 -67.08 -20.92
C VAL A 770 44.81 -67.27 -20.44
N TYR A 771 43.90 -66.45 -20.96
CA TYR A 771 42.56 -66.16 -20.43
C TYR A 771 41.45 -67.20 -20.69
N LYS A 772 40.24 -66.83 -20.23
CA LYS A 772 39.18 -67.69 -19.70
C LYS A 772 37.95 -66.84 -19.34
N ARG A 773 36.75 -67.45 -19.29
CA ARG A 773 35.47 -67.00 -18.63
C ARG A 773 35.32 -65.52 -18.14
N TYR A 774 34.31 -64.80 -18.67
CA TYR A 774 33.92 -63.42 -18.32
C TYR A 774 33.88 -63.15 -16.82
N ALA A 775 34.43 -61.99 -16.46
CA ALA A 775 34.22 -61.38 -15.17
C ALA A 775 32.73 -61.16 -14.91
N THR A 776 32.35 -61.34 -13.65
CA THR A 776 31.00 -61.07 -13.15
C THR A 776 30.75 -59.56 -13.26
N PRO A 777 29.72 -59.09 -13.99
CA PRO A 777 29.46 -57.66 -14.07
C PRO A 777 29.14 -57.08 -12.69
N SER A 778 29.42 -55.80 -12.52
CA SER A 778 28.99 -55.01 -11.36
C SER A 778 27.49 -55.15 -11.12
N ALA A 779 27.04 -54.88 -9.89
CA ALA A 779 25.61 -54.70 -9.63
C ALA A 779 25.03 -53.71 -10.65
N PRO A 780 23.84 -53.97 -11.22
CA PRO A 780 23.26 -53.04 -12.18
C PRO A 780 23.09 -51.67 -11.51
N THR A 781 23.24 -50.58 -12.24
CA THR A 781 22.94 -49.23 -11.75
C THR A 781 21.50 -48.85 -12.10
N LEU A 782 20.89 -47.99 -11.28
CA LEU A 782 19.57 -47.43 -11.55
C LEU A 782 19.68 -46.38 -12.66
N ALA A 783 18.84 -46.47 -13.70
CA ALA A 783 18.70 -45.39 -14.68
C ALA A 783 17.49 -44.51 -14.36
N SER A 784 16.35 -45.10 -13.99
CA SER A 784 15.19 -44.37 -13.48
C SER A 784 14.25 -45.28 -12.68
N LYS A 785 13.45 -44.69 -11.79
CA LYS A 785 12.37 -45.37 -11.07
C LYS A 785 11.09 -44.54 -11.06
N THR A 786 9.96 -45.22 -11.02
CA THR A 786 8.65 -44.65 -10.70
C THR A 786 8.06 -45.43 -9.52
N HIS A 787 6.81 -45.14 -9.15
CA HIS A 787 6.09 -45.90 -8.13
C HIS A 787 5.72 -47.33 -8.56
N SER A 788 5.70 -47.62 -9.87
CA SER A 788 5.26 -48.93 -10.41
C SER A 788 6.21 -49.54 -11.45
N SER A 789 7.35 -48.90 -11.70
CA SER A 789 8.38 -49.39 -12.62
C SER A 789 9.80 -49.00 -12.20
N ILE A 790 10.77 -49.82 -12.60
CA ILE A 790 12.21 -49.58 -12.43
C ILE A 790 12.93 -49.88 -13.74
N THR A 791 13.76 -48.93 -14.18
CA THR A 791 14.65 -49.06 -15.34
C THR A 791 16.09 -49.04 -14.89
N LEU A 792 16.85 -50.07 -15.24
CA LEU A 792 18.28 -50.17 -14.95
C LEU A 792 19.09 -49.59 -16.12
N SER A 793 20.32 -49.15 -15.87
CA SER A 793 21.22 -48.71 -16.95
C SER A 793 21.50 -49.89 -17.88
N LYS A 794 21.37 -49.66 -19.20
CA LYS A 794 21.50 -50.72 -20.20
C LYS A 794 22.97 -51.11 -20.41
N VAL A 795 23.37 -52.22 -19.80
CA VAL A 795 24.62 -52.95 -20.07
C VAL A 795 24.48 -53.72 -21.39
N SER A 796 25.47 -53.58 -22.29
CA SER A 796 25.49 -54.28 -23.57
C SER A 796 25.75 -55.78 -23.38
N GLY A 797 25.08 -56.64 -24.18
CA GLY A 797 25.22 -58.10 -24.09
C GLY A 797 24.65 -58.76 -22.83
N ALA A 798 23.94 -58.01 -21.98
CA ALA A 798 23.47 -58.47 -20.68
C ALA A 798 21.99 -58.88 -20.64
N VAL A 799 21.64 -59.69 -19.64
CA VAL A 799 20.26 -59.97 -19.22
C VAL A 799 20.06 -59.61 -17.75
N TYR A 800 18.83 -59.27 -17.37
CA TYR A 800 18.46 -58.69 -16.08
C TYR A 800 17.44 -59.55 -15.34
N SER A 801 17.44 -59.49 -14.01
CA SER A 801 16.48 -60.20 -13.16
C SER A 801 16.11 -59.39 -11.93
N LYS A 802 14.87 -59.51 -11.45
CA LYS A 802 14.36 -58.88 -10.20
C LYS A 802 14.28 -59.84 -9.00
N ASP A 803 14.70 -61.10 -9.19
CA ASP A 803 14.62 -62.18 -8.19
C ASP A 803 15.84 -63.13 -8.23
N GLY A 804 16.79 -62.90 -9.14
CA GLY A 804 17.97 -63.74 -9.39
C GLY A 804 17.69 -65.05 -10.14
N LYS A 805 16.43 -65.32 -10.51
CA LYS A 805 15.95 -66.61 -11.01
C LYS A 805 15.31 -66.49 -12.40
N THR A 806 14.49 -65.47 -12.59
CA THR A 806 13.74 -65.18 -13.81
C THR A 806 14.44 -64.05 -14.56
N TRP A 807 14.88 -64.31 -15.80
CA TRP A 807 15.76 -63.42 -16.56
C TRP A 807 15.08 -62.88 -17.83
N GLN A 808 15.29 -61.60 -18.12
CA GLN A 808 14.77 -60.89 -19.29
C GLN A 808 15.85 -60.06 -19.98
N SER A 809 15.73 -59.84 -21.29
CA SER A 809 16.62 -58.97 -22.07
C SER A 809 16.31 -57.48 -21.91
N SER A 810 15.08 -57.14 -21.49
CA SER A 810 14.70 -55.76 -21.14
C SER A 810 15.34 -55.34 -19.81
N ASN A 811 15.91 -54.14 -19.79
CA ASN A 811 16.37 -53.46 -18.57
C ASN A 811 15.23 -52.74 -17.80
N VAL A 812 13.99 -52.84 -18.28
CA VAL A 812 12.79 -52.21 -17.70
C VAL A 812 11.90 -53.27 -17.04
N PHE A 813 11.49 -53.01 -15.80
CA PHE A 813 10.54 -53.82 -15.02
C PHE A 813 9.32 -52.97 -14.68
N THR A 814 8.11 -53.46 -14.95
CA THR A 814 6.82 -52.78 -14.72
C THR A 814 5.89 -53.62 -13.85
N GLY A 815 4.82 -53.02 -13.33
CA GLY A 815 3.86 -53.69 -12.45
C GLY A 815 4.43 -53.99 -11.05
N LEU A 816 5.33 -53.13 -10.57
CA LEU A 816 5.89 -53.18 -9.23
C LEU A 816 4.99 -52.44 -8.24
N ASN A 817 5.09 -52.79 -6.96
CA ASN A 817 4.39 -52.06 -5.89
C ASN A 817 5.19 -50.82 -5.48
N PRO A 818 4.53 -49.70 -5.10
CA PRO A 818 5.19 -48.53 -4.51
C PRO A 818 5.97 -48.87 -3.24
N GLU A 819 6.99 -48.05 -2.92
CA GLU A 819 7.86 -48.13 -1.72
C GLU A 819 8.47 -49.52 -1.42
N THR A 820 8.40 -50.44 -2.38
CA THR A 820 8.78 -51.83 -2.21
C THR A 820 10.21 -52.01 -2.68
N THR A 821 11.06 -52.54 -1.81
CA THR A 821 12.47 -52.78 -2.14
C THR A 821 12.64 -54.09 -2.91
N TYR A 822 12.90 -53.98 -4.21
CA TYR A 822 13.28 -55.09 -5.07
C TYR A 822 14.80 -55.21 -5.17
N THR A 823 15.32 -56.40 -5.48
CA THR A 823 16.76 -56.61 -5.68
C THR A 823 17.02 -57.05 -7.11
N PHE A 824 17.78 -56.25 -7.85
CA PHE A 824 18.05 -56.44 -9.26
C PHE A 824 19.45 -56.98 -9.52
N TYR A 825 19.54 -57.87 -10.49
CA TYR A 825 20.77 -58.56 -10.87
C TYR A 825 20.98 -58.42 -12.38
N VAL A 826 22.24 -58.40 -12.79
CA VAL A 826 22.65 -58.44 -14.20
C VAL A 826 23.67 -59.56 -14.40
N LYS A 827 23.70 -60.15 -15.60
CA LYS A 827 24.81 -61.02 -16.03
C LYS A 827 25.11 -60.79 -17.51
N LEU A 828 26.40 -60.83 -17.85
CA LEU A 828 26.90 -60.84 -19.22
C LEU A 828 26.88 -62.28 -19.74
N LEU A 829 26.25 -62.49 -20.89
CA LEU A 829 26.29 -63.77 -21.59
C LEU A 829 27.68 -63.96 -22.24
N GLN A 830 28.08 -65.22 -22.49
CA GLN A 830 29.39 -65.57 -23.05
C GLN A 830 29.74 -64.79 -24.33
N ASN A 831 30.98 -64.30 -24.45
CA ASN A 831 31.55 -63.84 -25.72
C ASN A 831 33.10 -63.79 -25.68
N GLY A 832 33.70 -64.33 -26.74
CA GLY A 832 35.13 -64.61 -26.81
C GLY A 832 35.58 -65.66 -25.81
N TYR A 833 36.89 -65.71 -25.62
CA TYR A 833 37.60 -66.54 -24.64
C TYR A 833 37.10 -66.41 -23.20
N TYR A 834 36.43 -65.29 -22.93
CA TYR A 834 35.68 -65.07 -21.74
C TYR A 834 34.24 -65.65 -21.90
N MET A 835 34.10 -66.95 -21.59
CA MET A 835 32.83 -67.68 -21.34
C MET A 835 31.81 -66.95 -20.43
N GLU A 836 30.57 -67.43 -20.26
CA GLU A 836 29.52 -66.73 -19.48
C GLU A 836 29.95 -66.26 -18.08
N SER A 837 29.62 -65.01 -17.75
CA SER A 837 29.89 -64.41 -16.44
C SER A 837 29.02 -65.01 -15.33
N LYS A 838 29.40 -64.82 -14.06
CA LYS A 838 28.49 -65.13 -12.94
C LYS A 838 27.44 -64.00 -12.80
N VAL A 839 26.40 -64.25 -12.01
CA VAL A 839 25.40 -63.24 -11.64
C VAL A 839 26.05 -62.16 -10.78
N SER A 840 25.75 -60.89 -11.06
CA SER A 840 26.22 -59.72 -10.30
C SER A 840 25.84 -59.77 -8.82
N ALA A 841 26.45 -58.90 -8.01
CA ALA A 841 25.83 -58.49 -6.75
C ALA A 841 24.45 -57.86 -7.02
N GLY A 842 23.53 -57.95 -6.05
CA GLY A 842 22.16 -57.43 -6.21
C GLY A 842 22.06 -55.94 -5.85
N LEU A 843 21.60 -55.11 -6.79
CA LEU A 843 21.21 -53.73 -6.48
C LEU A 843 19.84 -53.73 -5.81
N LYS A 844 19.77 -53.32 -4.54
CA LYS A 844 18.48 -53.01 -3.90
C LYS A 844 17.98 -51.66 -4.40
N VAL A 845 16.77 -51.64 -4.96
CA VAL A 845 16.07 -50.41 -5.33
C VAL A 845 14.65 -50.46 -4.77
N THR A 846 14.36 -49.49 -3.93
CA THR A 846 13.00 -49.15 -3.52
C THR A 846 12.36 -48.36 -4.66
N THR A 847 11.21 -48.83 -5.16
CA THR A 847 10.34 -48.04 -6.05
C THR A 847 10.08 -46.65 -5.44
N ALA A 848 9.75 -45.67 -6.28
CA ALA A 848 9.35 -44.38 -5.73
C ALA A 848 8.07 -44.53 -4.89
N GLU A 849 7.84 -43.56 -4.03
CA GLU A 849 6.56 -43.39 -3.37
C GLU A 849 5.45 -43.23 -4.42
N LYS A 850 4.24 -43.69 -4.10
CA LYS A 850 3.08 -43.47 -4.98
C LYS A 850 2.82 -41.96 -5.01
N PRO A 851 2.85 -41.29 -6.18
CA PRO A 851 2.60 -39.86 -6.23
C PRO A 851 1.21 -39.57 -5.67
N PHE A 852 1.16 -38.76 -4.62
CA PHE A 852 -0.09 -38.27 -4.04
C PHE A 852 -0.83 -37.43 -5.09
N VAL A 853 -2.10 -37.75 -5.34
CA VAL A 853 -2.93 -37.03 -6.30
C VAL A 853 -3.81 -36.09 -5.49
N ALA A 854 -3.43 -34.82 -5.45
CA ALA A 854 -4.11 -33.76 -4.70
C ALA A 854 -5.61 -33.70 -5.05
N PRO A 855 -6.54 -34.02 -4.11
CA PRO A 855 -7.97 -33.86 -4.32
C PRO A 855 -8.34 -32.37 -4.41
N ASP A 856 -9.56 -32.06 -4.87
CA ASP A 856 -10.09 -30.71 -4.74
C ASP A 856 -10.50 -30.45 -3.28
N ILE A 857 -10.29 -29.22 -2.79
CA ILE A 857 -10.56 -28.86 -1.40
C ILE A 857 -11.78 -27.93 -1.31
N LYS A 858 -12.66 -28.25 -0.36
CA LYS A 858 -13.74 -27.39 0.09
C LYS A 858 -13.30 -26.71 1.39
N VAL A 859 -13.23 -25.37 1.38
CA VAL A 859 -13.26 -24.58 2.61
C VAL A 859 -14.71 -24.27 2.97
N SER A 860 -15.08 -24.39 4.24
CA SER A 860 -16.40 -24.06 4.78
C SER A 860 -16.26 -23.11 5.97
N TYR A 861 -17.06 -22.04 6.03
CA TYR A 861 -16.95 -21.01 7.07
C TYR A 861 -18.30 -20.38 7.43
N ARG A 862 -18.38 -19.88 8.66
CA ARG A 862 -19.52 -19.12 9.20
C ARG A 862 -19.00 -17.96 10.06
N THR A 863 -19.77 -16.89 10.17
CA THR A 863 -19.45 -15.76 11.05
C THR A 863 -20.53 -15.50 12.10
N HIS A 864 -20.12 -14.88 13.21
CA HIS A 864 -21.00 -14.26 14.20
C HIS A 864 -21.13 -12.77 13.87
N ILE A 865 -22.35 -12.33 13.59
CA ILE A 865 -22.66 -10.98 13.10
C ILE A 865 -23.39 -10.21 14.21
N GLN A 866 -23.02 -8.96 14.45
CA GLN A 866 -23.70 -8.09 15.41
C GLN A 866 -25.22 -8.08 15.19
N SER A 867 -25.96 -8.29 16.28
CA SER A 867 -27.44 -8.33 16.33
C SER A 867 -28.11 -9.50 15.58
N PHE A 868 -27.38 -10.28 14.77
CA PHE A 868 -27.93 -11.45 14.06
C PHE A 868 -27.42 -12.80 14.63
N GLY A 869 -26.25 -12.81 15.28
CA GLY A 869 -25.64 -14.01 15.83
C GLY A 869 -24.89 -14.84 14.78
N TRP A 870 -24.70 -16.14 15.06
CA TRP A 870 -24.09 -17.10 14.13
C TRP A 870 -25.01 -17.41 12.93
N GLU A 871 -24.49 -17.29 11.71
CA GLU A 871 -25.24 -17.62 10.46
C GLU A 871 -25.76 -19.07 10.43
N TYR A 872 -25.01 -20.01 11.02
CA TYR A 872 -25.30 -21.45 11.03
C TYR A 872 -24.87 -22.08 12.37
N LYS A 873 -25.41 -23.25 12.68
CA LYS A 873 -24.98 -24.04 13.85
C LYS A 873 -23.60 -24.67 13.62
N GLU A 874 -22.92 -24.97 14.72
CA GLU A 874 -21.54 -25.47 14.74
C GLU A 874 -21.42 -26.89 14.17
N ASP A 875 -22.38 -27.74 14.51
CA ASP A 875 -22.47 -29.12 14.04
C ASP A 875 -22.98 -29.26 12.59
N GLU A 876 -23.35 -28.17 11.94
CA GLU A 876 -23.95 -28.14 10.59
C GLU A 876 -22.98 -27.64 9.50
N VAL A 877 -21.69 -28.01 9.59
CA VAL A 877 -20.60 -27.60 8.67
C VAL A 877 -20.95 -27.75 7.17
N THR A 878 -21.79 -28.72 6.80
CA THR A 878 -22.23 -28.91 5.40
C THR A 878 -23.10 -27.77 4.86
N LYS A 879 -23.74 -26.98 5.74
CA LYS A 879 -24.57 -25.80 5.41
C LYS A 879 -23.82 -24.47 5.44
N TRP A 880 -22.61 -24.45 6.03
CA TRP A 880 -21.78 -23.25 6.11
C TRP A 880 -21.44 -22.71 4.72
N LYS A 881 -21.10 -21.42 4.62
CA LYS A 881 -20.63 -20.81 3.37
C LYS A 881 -19.40 -21.54 2.87
N ALA A 882 -19.25 -21.67 1.56
CA ALA A 882 -18.18 -22.47 0.94
C ALA A 882 -17.50 -21.72 -0.20
N ASN A 883 -16.24 -22.07 -0.48
CA ASN A 883 -15.34 -21.53 -1.53
C ASN A 883 -15.86 -20.25 -2.21
N GLY A 884 -15.60 -19.10 -1.60
CA GLY A 884 -15.85 -17.78 -2.18
C GLY A 884 -17.27 -17.23 -2.02
N ALA A 885 -18.21 -17.96 -1.41
CA ALA A 885 -19.50 -17.39 -1.03
C ALA A 885 -19.32 -16.37 0.13
N MET A 886 -20.01 -15.23 0.09
CA MET A 886 -19.95 -14.25 1.17
C MET A 886 -20.54 -14.84 2.47
N SER A 887 -19.77 -14.73 3.55
CA SER A 887 -20.20 -14.87 4.96
C SER A 887 -20.19 -13.50 5.61
N GLY A 888 -21.24 -13.16 6.37
CA GLY A 888 -21.42 -11.81 6.93
C GLY A 888 -22.36 -10.92 6.12
N THR A 889 -22.12 -9.60 6.16
CA THR A 889 -22.91 -8.56 5.49
C THR A 889 -22.03 -7.60 4.69
N SER A 890 -22.63 -6.86 3.77
CA SER A 890 -21.99 -5.77 3.02
C SER A 890 -22.97 -4.59 3.00
N GLY A 891 -22.55 -3.42 3.48
CA GLY A 891 -23.40 -2.21 3.45
C GLY A 891 -24.52 -2.13 4.49
N LEU A 892 -24.72 -3.15 5.34
CA LEU A 892 -25.75 -3.16 6.41
C LEU A 892 -25.23 -2.61 7.76
N ALA A 893 -24.00 -2.08 7.77
CA ALA A 893 -23.32 -1.55 8.95
C ALA A 893 -23.19 -2.52 10.16
N LYS A 894 -23.25 -3.84 9.95
CA LYS A 894 -23.10 -4.85 11.01
C LYS A 894 -21.67 -5.40 11.03
N ARG A 895 -21.00 -5.29 12.18
CA ARG A 895 -19.68 -5.90 12.40
C ARG A 895 -19.76 -7.43 12.44
N LEU A 896 -18.66 -8.06 12.03
CA LEU A 896 -18.29 -9.40 12.48
C LEU A 896 -17.72 -9.33 13.89
N GLU A 897 -18.03 -10.32 14.71
CA GLU A 897 -17.53 -10.47 16.09
C GLU A 897 -16.71 -11.76 16.25
N GLY A 898 -17.02 -12.82 15.49
CA GLY A 898 -16.30 -14.10 15.51
C GLY A 898 -16.45 -14.90 14.21
N ILE A 899 -15.60 -15.92 14.03
CA ILE A 899 -15.55 -16.78 12.83
C ILE A 899 -15.16 -18.23 13.17
N ASN A 900 -15.68 -19.19 12.40
CA ASN A 900 -15.13 -20.56 12.28
C ASN A 900 -14.81 -20.85 10.81
N ILE A 901 -13.73 -21.60 10.55
CA ILE A 901 -13.29 -22.03 9.22
C ILE A 901 -12.82 -23.49 9.31
N VAL A 902 -13.27 -24.32 8.37
CA VAL A 902 -12.94 -25.76 8.25
C VAL A 902 -12.47 -26.02 6.82
N VAL A 903 -11.45 -26.87 6.62
CA VAL A 903 -11.10 -27.41 5.30
C VAL A 903 -11.29 -28.92 5.24
N ALA A 904 -11.80 -29.41 4.10
CA ALA A 904 -11.99 -30.83 3.85
C ALA A 904 -11.87 -31.16 2.35
N PRO A 905 -11.44 -32.36 1.97
CA PRO A 905 -11.46 -32.77 0.57
C PRO A 905 -12.89 -32.98 0.06
N THR A 906 -13.13 -32.69 -1.22
CA THR A 906 -14.44 -32.89 -1.86
C THR A 906 -14.81 -34.37 -2.08
N THR A 907 -13.82 -35.27 -1.96
CA THR A 907 -13.95 -36.71 -2.07
C THR A 907 -13.14 -37.38 -0.96
N THR A 908 -13.54 -38.57 -0.50
CA THR A 908 -12.87 -39.25 0.61
C THR A 908 -11.42 -39.60 0.23
N CYS A 909 -10.46 -39.02 0.97
CA CYS A 909 -9.03 -39.27 0.83
C CYS A 909 -8.47 -39.57 2.22
N GLU A 910 -8.13 -40.83 2.50
CA GLU A 910 -7.64 -41.26 3.82
C GLU A 910 -6.20 -40.79 4.10
N ASP A 911 -5.44 -40.46 3.03
CA ASP A 911 -4.03 -40.06 3.09
C ASP A 911 -3.82 -38.53 3.13
N LEU A 912 -4.88 -37.70 3.07
CA LEU A 912 -4.75 -36.24 3.05
C LEU A 912 -4.64 -35.67 4.48
N ASP A 913 -3.42 -35.30 4.88
CA ASP A 913 -3.17 -34.39 6.00
C ASP A 913 -3.15 -32.92 5.53
N LEU A 914 -4.30 -32.25 5.62
CA LEU A 914 -4.47 -30.82 5.36
C LEU A 914 -5.49 -30.25 6.36
N GLY A 915 -5.11 -29.16 7.04
CA GLY A 915 -5.98 -28.39 7.93
C GLY A 915 -5.86 -26.89 7.68
N ILE A 916 -6.53 -26.09 8.50
CA ILE A 916 -6.46 -24.62 8.46
C ILE A 916 -6.26 -24.06 9.88
N GLN A 917 -5.58 -22.91 9.97
CA GLN A 917 -5.53 -22.12 11.19
C GLN A 917 -5.72 -20.63 10.88
N TYR A 918 -6.29 -19.90 11.82
CA TYR A 918 -6.63 -18.49 11.64
C TYR A 918 -6.59 -17.71 12.96
N THR A 919 -6.31 -16.41 12.85
CA THR A 919 -6.38 -15.44 13.94
C THR A 919 -7.05 -14.17 13.46
N THR A 920 -7.74 -13.47 14.36
CA THR A 920 -8.43 -12.21 14.11
C THR A 920 -7.86 -11.11 14.99
N HIS A 921 -7.80 -9.88 14.45
CA HIS A 921 -7.55 -8.67 15.22
C HIS A 921 -8.89 -8.19 15.77
N CYS A 922 -9.05 -8.24 17.09
CA CYS A 922 -10.27 -7.86 17.79
C CYS A 922 -10.09 -6.51 18.50
N GLN A 923 -11.10 -5.64 18.41
CA GLN A 923 -11.11 -4.34 19.07
C GLN A 923 -10.77 -4.46 20.57
N SER A 924 -9.90 -3.58 21.06
CA SER A 924 -9.37 -3.57 22.44
C SER A 924 -8.45 -4.75 22.82
N TYR A 925 -8.43 -5.86 22.07
CA TYR A 925 -7.60 -7.04 22.37
C TYR A 925 -6.40 -7.20 21.42
N GLY A 926 -6.46 -6.64 20.21
CA GLY A 926 -5.46 -6.86 19.17
C GLY A 926 -5.59 -8.25 18.54
N TRP A 927 -4.49 -8.78 17.99
CA TRP A 927 -4.45 -10.14 17.45
C TRP A 927 -4.64 -11.20 18.55
N LEU A 928 -5.65 -12.04 18.37
CA LEU A 928 -5.91 -13.18 19.25
C LEU A 928 -4.92 -14.35 18.97
N PRO A 929 -4.84 -15.37 19.85
CA PRO A 929 -4.15 -16.61 19.51
C PRO A 929 -4.68 -17.24 18.22
N TRP A 930 -3.87 -18.08 17.57
CA TRP A 930 -4.31 -18.87 16.42
C TRP A 930 -5.29 -19.96 16.87
N SER A 931 -6.46 -20.00 16.24
CA SER A 931 -7.43 -21.10 16.34
C SER A 931 -7.16 -22.13 15.24
N ALA A 932 -7.38 -23.41 15.54
CA ALA A 932 -7.23 -24.51 14.58
C ALA A 932 -8.51 -24.72 13.76
N ASP A 933 -8.52 -25.76 12.93
CA ASP A 933 -9.64 -26.13 12.06
C ASP A 933 -10.94 -26.31 12.86
N GLY A 934 -11.95 -25.52 12.55
CA GLY A 934 -13.25 -25.49 13.23
C GLY A 934 -13.31 -24.67 14.52
N ASP A 935 -12.20 -24.36 15.19
CA ASP A 935 -12.20 -23.63 16.47
C ASP A 935 -12.66 -22.18 16.30
N MET A 936 -13.43 -21.63 17.25
CA MET A 936 -13.84 -20.22 17.16
C MET A 936 -12.63 -19.28 17.28
N ASN A 937 -12.59 -18.22 16.48
CA ASN A 937 -11.71 -17.06 16.70
C ASN A 937 -12.53 -15.76 16.70
N GLY A 938 -12.22 -14.84 17.63
CA GLY A 938 -13.00 -13.62 17.86
C GLY A 938 -13.69 -13.63 19.24
N THR A 939 -14.84 -12.96 19.33
CA THR A 939 -15.66 -12.86 20.55
C THR A 939 -17.14 -13.17 20.27
N GLU A 940 -17.88 -13.58 21.29
CA GLU A 940 -19.33 -13.77 21.26
C GLU A 940 -19.91 -13.11 22.53
N GLY A 941 -20.88 -12.20 22.35
CA GLY A 941 -21.52 -11.48 23.46
C GLY A 941 -20.73 -10.33 24.10
N GLU A 942 -19.45 -10.13 23.75
CA GLU A 942 -18.61 -9.03 24.30
C GLU A 942 -18.73 -7.69 23.54
N ALA A 943 -19.54 -7.65 22.47
CA ALA A 943 -19.74 -6.49 21.59
C ALA A 943 -18.46 -5.92 20.94
N LYS A 944 -17.39 -6.73 20.81
CA LYS A 944 -16.13 -6.33 20.16
C LYS A 944 -16.15 -6.69 18.67
N ARG A 945 -15.84 -5.73 17.82
CA ARG A 945 -15.65 -5.96 16.37
C ARG A 945 -14.35 -6.68 16.08
N LEU A 946 -14.36 -7.50 15.04
CA LEU A 946 -13.16 -7.86 14.29
C LEU A 946 -12.77 -6.69 13.39
N GLU A 947 -11.47 -6.46 13.22
CA GLU A 947 -10.90 -5.39 12.40
C GLU A 947 -9.98 -5.94 11.30
N ALA A 948 -9.36 -7.10 11.51
CA ALA A 948 -8.56 -7.83 10.52
C ALA A 948 -8.53 -9.35 10.81
N ILE A 949 -8.04 -10.13 9.84
CA ILE A 949 -7.89 -11.59 9.91
C ILE A 949 -6.61 -12.06 9.19
N MET A 950 -5.99 -13.14 9.66
CA MET A 950 -4.97 -13.92 8.95
C MET A 950 -5.40 -15.39 8.92
N ILE A 951 -5.24 -16.06 7.78
CA ILE A 951 -5.66 -17.46 7.54
C ILE A 951 -4.53 -18.18 6.79
N GLN A 952 -4.11 -19.35 7.27
CA GLN A 952 -3.09 -20.17 6.61
C GLN A 952 -3.38 -21.66 6.73
N LEU A 953 -2.94 -22.44 5.73
CA LEU A 953 -3.10 -23.89 5.70
C LEU A 953 -2.04 -24.59 6.58
N THR A 954 -2.40 -25.75 7.12
CA THR A 954 -1.60 -26.59 8.00
C THR A 954 -1.64 -28.05 7.54
N GLY A 955 -0.88 -28.94 8.19
CA GLY A 955 -0.68 -30.32 7.75
C GLY A 955 0.42 -30.48 6.70
N GLU A 956 0.86 -31.72 6.48
CA GLU A 956 1.95 -32.08 5.57
C GLU A 956 1.65 -31.70 4.10
N HIS A 957 0.37 -31.70 3.70
CA HIS A 957 -0.04 -31.39 2.33
C HIS A 957 -0.34 -29.91 2.06
N LYS A 958 -0.10 -29.00 3.04
CA LYS A 958 -0.35 -27.55 2.85
C LYS A 958 0.37 -26.97 1.64
N GLU A 959 1.55 -27.49 1.30
CA GLU A 959 2.37 -27.01 0.19
C GLU A 959 1.82 -27.38 -1.21
N LEU A 960 0.73 -28.15 -1.28
CA LEU A 960 0.02 -28.48 -2.52
C LEU A 960 -1.12 -27.48 -2.83
N TYR A 961 -1.42 -26.55 -1.92
CA TYR A 961 -2.56 -25.65 -2.00
C TYR A 961 -2.18 -24.22 -1.63
N ASP A 962 -3.01 -23.27 -2.08
CA ASP A 962 -3.00 -21.88 -1.64
C ASP A 962 -4.38 -21.52 -1.05
N VAL A 963 -4.40 -20.77 0.04
CA VAL A 963 -5.61 -20.14 0.58
C VAL A 963 -5.59 -18.64 0.27
N TYR A 964 -6.66 -18.17 -0.37
CA TYR A 964 -6.91 -16.77 -0.70
C TYR A 964 -8.14 -16.29 0.04
N TYR A 965 -8.08 -15.08 0.60
CA TYR A 965 -9.20 -14.49 1.34
C TYR A 965 -9.20 -12.97 1.23
N ARG A 966 -10.39 -12.39 1.31
CA ARG A 966 -10.59 -10.94 1.41
C ARG A 966 -11.77 -10.64 2.31
N VAL A 967 -11.79 -9.42 2.83
CA VAL A 967 -12.83 -8.94 3.75
C VAL A 967 -13.50 -7.67 3.23
N HIS A 968 -14.77 -7.48 3.58
CA HIS A 968 -15.45 -6.20 3.49
C HIS A 968 -15.17 -5.43 4.79
N ALA A 969 -14.52 -4.27 4.69
CA ALA A 969 -14.21 -3.40 5.82
C ALA A 969 -15.01 -2.10 5.74
N GLN A 970 -15.53 -1.63 6.87
CA GLN A 970 -16.25 -0.37 6.98
C GLN A 970 -15.44 0.80 6.38
N SER A 971 -16.11 1.66 5.62
CA SER A 971 -15.52 2.80 4.88
C SER A 971 -14.50 2.44 3.78
N TYR A 972 -14.13 1.16 3.62
CA TYR A 972 -13.14 0.72 2.62
C TYR A 972 -13.72 -0.24 1.57
N GLY A 973 -14.89 -0.82 1.82
CA GLY A 973 -15.51 -1.80 0.94
C GLY A 973 -14.77 -3.14 0.96
N TRP A 974 -14.88 -3.90 -0.14
CA TRP A 974 -14.11 -5.14 -0.32
C TRP A 974 -12.64 -4.84 -0.58
N LEU A 975 -11.77 -5.28 0.33
CA LEU A 975 -10.32 -5.15 0.17
C LEU A 975 -9.76 -6.16 -0.85
N GLY A 976 -8.48 -6.04 -1.15
CA GLY A 976 -7.73 -6.98 -1.99
C GLY A 976 -7.68 -8.39 -1.40
N TRP A 977 -7.25 -9.36 -2.22
CA TRP A 977 -7.07 -10.75 -1.80
C TRP A 977 -5.72 -10.94 -1.10
N ALA A 978 -5.75 -11.27 0.19
CA ALA A 978 -4.61 -11.78 0.95
C ALA A 978 -4.38 -13.27 0.63
N LYS A 979 -3.13 -13.72 0.79
CA LYS A 979 -2.72 -15.11 0.56
C LYS A 979 -1.99 -15.69 1.77
N ASN A 980 -2.20 -16.98 2.07
CA ASN A 980 -1.35 -17.82 2.95
C ASN A 980 -0.76 -17.11 4.20
N GLY A 981 -1.61 -16.57 5.08
CA GLY A 981 -1.21 -15.92 6.32
C GLY A 981 -0.92 -14.41 6.26
N GLU A 982 -1.03 -13.75 5.11
CA GLU A 982 -1.03 -12.28 5.01
C GLU A 982 -2.25 -11.65 5.71
N PRO A 983 -2.12 -10.49 6.37
CA PRO A 983 -3.28 -9.84 6.98
C PRO A 983 -4.30 -9.40 5.92
N SER A 984 -5.59 -9.47 6.26
CA SER A 984 -6.68 -8.85 5.50
C SER A 984 -7.59 -8.05 6.44
N GLY A 985 -7.91 -6.80 6.11
CA GLY A 985 -8.70 -5.89 6.96
C GLY A 985 -8.02 -4.56 7.26
N THR A 986 -8.20 -4.04 8.47
CA THR A 986 -7.61 -2.76 8.89
C THR A 986 -6.93 -2.82 10.25
N ALA A 987 -6.00 -1.90 10.48
CA ALA A 987 -5.42 -1.65 11.81
C ALA A 987 -5.29 -0.15 12.09
N GLY A 988 -5.53 0.25 13.35
CA GLY A 988 -5.38 1.64 13.80
C GLY A 988 -6.44 2.63 13.28
N TYR A 989 -7.24 2.27 12.29
CA TYR A 989 -8.38 3.05 11.79
C TYR A 989 -9.72 2.74 12.49
N ALA A 990 -9.74 1.81 13.45
CA ALA A 990 -10.93 1.40 14.20
C ALA A 990 -12.11 0.89 13.34
N LYS A 991 -11.88 0.48 12.08
CA LYS A 991 -12.93 0.03 11.17
C LYS A 991 -13.22 -1.46 11.37
N ARG A 992 -14.52 -1.79 11.48
CA ARG A 992 -14.99 -3.18 11.60
C ARG A 992 -14.87 -3.93 10.27
N LEU A 993 -14.65 -5.23 10.35
CA LEU A 993 -15.02 -6.18 9.28
C LEU A 993 -16.53 -6.36 9.29
N GLU A 994 -17.13 -6.51 8.11
CA GLU A 994 -18.57 -6.74 7.94
C GLU A 994 -18.86 -8.06 7.22
N GLY A 995 -17.96 -8.52 6.34
CA GLY A 995 -18.09 -9.77 5.59
C GLY A 995 -16.74 -10.32 5.12
N ILE A 996 -16.72 -11.59 4.69
CA ILE A 996 -15.52 -12.31 4.26
C ILE A 996 -15.80 -13.30 3.11
N GLN A 997 -14.83 -13.47 2.23
CA GLN A 997 -14.76 -14.54 1.23
C GLN A 997 -13.43 -15.31 1.40
N ILE A 998 -13.48 -16.64 1.34
CA ILE A 998 -12.32 -17.53 1.49
C ILE A 998 -12.37 -18.61 0.40
N VAL A 999 -11.24 -18.85 -0.26
CA VAL A 999 -11.09 -19.81 -1.36
C VAL A 999 -9.82 -20.60 -1.13
N VAL A 1000 -9.88 -21.93 -1.31
CA VAL A 1000 -8.69 -22.79 -1.39
C VAL A 1000 -8.61 -23.38 -2.79
N VAL A 1001 -7.44 -23.28 -3.42
CA VAL A 1001 -7.13 -23.86 -4.74
C VAL A 1001 -5.82 -24.64 -4.68
N LYS A 1002 -5.54 -25.48 -5.68
CA LYS A 1002 -4.21 -26.13 -5.76
C LYS A 1002 -3.17 -25.07 -6.12
N LYS A 1003 -1.96 -25.24 -5.60
CA LYS A 1003 -0.88 -24.26 -5.74
C LYS A 1003 -0.53 -24.06 -7.21
N GLY A 1004 -0.61 -22.82 -7.68
CA GLY A 1004 -0.43 -22.45 -9.09
C GLY A 1004 -1.68 -22.52 -9.97
N GLU A 1005 -2.84 -22.98 -9.48
CA GLU A 1005 -4.12 -22.81 -10.18
C GLU A 1005 -4.66 -21.38 -10.01
N SER A 1006 -5.30 -20.85 -11.06
CA SER A 1006 -6.01 -19.57 -11.00
C SER A 1006 -7.41 -19.75 -10.41
N TYR A 1007 -7.91 -18.71 -9.75
CA TYR A 1007 -9.28 -18.65 -9.22
C TYR A 1007 -10.01 -17.42 -9.75
N ASN A 1008 -11.34 -17.46 -9.76
CA ASN A 1008 -12.15 -16.31 -10.12
C ASN A 1008 -12.03 -15.22 -9.03
N GLN A 1009 -11.41 -14.08 -9.33
CA GLN A 1009 -11.29 -12.96 -8.38
C GLN A 1009 -12.59 -12.13 -8.23
N LYS A 1010 -13.59 -12.37 -9.09
CA LYS A 1010 -14.94 -11.79 -9.04
C LYS A 1010 -15.99 -12.83 -8.57
N MET A 1011 -15.74 -13.47 -7.44
CA MET A 1011 -16.68 -14.45 -6.87
C MET A 1011 -17.98 -13.76 -6.44
N GLU A 1012 -19.11 -14.36 -6.82
CA GLU A 1012 -20.46 -13.78 -6.66
C GLU A 1012 -20.65 -12.40 -7.34
N GLY A 1013 -19.81 -12.06 -8.33
CA GLY A 1013 -19.82 -10.74 -8.99
C GLY A 1013 -19.16 -9.63 -8.17
N ILE A 1014 -18.76 -9.91 -6.94
CA ILE A 1014 -18.13 -8.96 -6.03
C ILE A 1014 -16.73 -8.62 -6.54
N THR A 1015 -16.48 -7.32 -6.76
CA THR A 1015 -15.16 -6.78 -7.12
C THR A 1015 -14.57 -6.07 -5.91
N SER A 1016 -13.25 -6.20 -5.70
CA SER A 1016 -12.58 -5.45 -4.63
C SER A 1016 -12.57 -3.96 -4.96
N ALA A 1017 -12.94 -3.13 -4.00
CA ALA A 1017 -12.85 -1.67 -4.07
C ALA A 1017 -11.40 -1.16 -3.94
N ARG A 1018 -10.50 -2.01 -3.42
CA ARG A 1018 -9.06 -1.75 -3.25
C ARG A 1018 -8.22 -2.94 -3.69
N THR A 1019 -6.98 -2.68 -4.12
CA THR A 1019 -6.01 -3.73 -4.47
C THR A 1019 -5.28 -4.25 -3.24
N GLU A 1020 -5.13 -3.42 -2.20
CA GLU A 1020 -4.50 -3.80 -0.94
C GLU A 1020 -5.44 -4.67 -0.11
N ALA A 1021 -4.95 -5.82 0.36
CA ALA A 1021 -5.74 -6.68 1.24
C ALA A 1021 -5.87 -6.14 2.67
N PHE A 1022 -4.94 -5.26 3.09
CA PHE A 1022 -4.85 -4.74 4.46
C PHE A 1022 -4.43 -3.26 4.48
N VAL A 1023 -5.09 -2.47 5.32
CA VAL A 1023 -4.94 -1.01 5.39
C VAL A 1023 -4.68 -0.56 6.83
N ALA A 1024 -3.49 -0.02 7.12
CA ALA A 1024 -3.08 0.39 8.47
C ALA A 1024 -2.76 1.88 8.56
N LYS A 1025 -3.16 2.56 9.65
CA LYS A 1025 -2.89 4.00 9.83
C LYS A 1025 -1.39 4.23 10.03
N ALA A 1026 -0.80 5.19 9.32
CA ALA A 1026 0.59 5.58 9.54
C ALA A 1026 0.81 5.95 11.02
N GLY A 1027 1.85 5.40 11.64
CA GLY A 1027 2.10 5.55 13.07
C GLY A 1027 1.25 4.67 14.01
N SER A 1028 0.29 3.90 13.51
CA SER A 1028 -0.50 2.96 14.33
C SER A 1028 0.14 1.58 14.40
N SER A 1029 0.06 0.94 15.57
CA SER A 1029 0.39 -0.47 15.76
C SER A 1029 -0.87 -1.33 15.62
N PRO A 1030 -0.82 -2.52 14.98
CA PRO A 1030 -1.90 -3.51 15.01
C PRO A 1030 -1.96 -4.27 16.36
N ILE A 1031 -1.56 -3.61 17.44
CA ILE A 1031 -1.61 -4.07 18.83
C ILE A 1031 -1.87 -2.83 19.69
N VAL A 1032 -2.98 -2.86 20.44
CA VAL A 1032 -3.36 -1.76 21.34
C VAL A 1032 -2.28 -1.55 22.41
N ASN A 1033 -1.95 -0.29 22.70
CA ASN A 1033 -0.94 0.16 23.68
C ASN A 1033 0.56 -0.06 23.31
N TYR A 1034 0.92 -0.10 22.02
CA TYR A 1034 2.34 -0.12 21.59
C TYR A 1034 2.72 1.05 20.65
N PRO A 1035 3.97 1.56 20.72
CA PRO A 1035 4.44 2.62 19.84
C PRO A 1035 4.49 2.19 18.37
N ALA A 1036 4.41 3.18 17.47
CA ALA A 1036 4.50 3.03 16.04
C ALA A 1036 5.65 2.11 15.57
N THR A 1037 5.32 1.09 14.78
CA THR A 1037 6.27 0.43 13.87
C THR A 1037 5.68 0.50 12.46
N SER A 1038 6.41 1.06 11.50
CA SER A 1038 5.95 1.21 10.13
C SER A 1038 5.61 -0.13 9.49
N ASN A 1039 4.31 -0.30 9.21
CA ASN A 1039 3.74 -1.42 8.47
C ASN A 1039 3.35 -1.03 7.04
N THR A 1040 4.04 -0.05 6.46
CA THR A 1040 4.25 -0.09 5.01
C THR A 1040 5.07 -1.35 4.71
N ASN A 1041 4.58 -2.19 3.79
CA ASN A 1041 5.52 -2.95 2.96
C ASN A 1041 6.23 -1.87 2.11
N PRO A 1042 7.54 -1.65 2.28
CA PRO A 1042 8.24 -0.73 1.40
C PRO A 1042 8.27 -1.34 0.00
N VAL A 1043 7.96 -0.54 -1.02
CA VAL A 1043 8.42 -0.86 -2.38
C VAL A 1043 9.94 -0.78 -2.34
N VAL A 1044 10.61 -1.88 -2.63
CA VAL A 1044 12.07 -1.95 -2.64
C VAL A 1044 12.55 -1.84 -4.09
N PRO A 1045 13.48 -0.93 -4.43
CA PRO A 1045 14.17 -0.96 -5.71
C PRO A 1045 14.87 -2.32 -5.90
N GLY A 1046 14.61 -3.01 -7.02
CA GLY A 1046 15.04 -4.40 -7.22
C GLY A 1046 14.05 -5.46 -6.71
N ALA A 1047 12.74 -5.16 -6.73
CA ALA A 1047 11.67 -6.12 -6.40
C ALA A 1047 11.57 -7.33 -7.35
N ASP A 1048 12.30 -7.32 -8.48
CA ASP A 1048 12.42 -8.42 -9.43
C ASP A 1048 13.70 -9.28 -9.22
N ASP A 1049 14.66 -8.81 -8.41
CA ASP A 1049 15.94 -9.50 -8.13
C ASP A 1049 15.85 -10.46 -6.93
N VAL A 1050 16.82 -11.38 -6.80
CA VAL A 1050 16.96 -12.29 -5.64
C VAL A 1050 17.06 -11.50 -4.33
N ASN A 1051 16.11 -11.74 -3.42
CA ASN A 1051 16.00 -11.01 -2.16
C ASN A 1051 15.91 -11.96 -0.94
N VAL A 1052 16.40 -11.51 0.23
CA VAL A 1052 16.12 -12.17 1.52
C VAL A 1052 15.04 -11.41 2.28
N ALA A 1053 14.00 -12.12 2.72
CA ALA A 1053 12.88 -11.60 3.49
C ALA A 1053 12.90 -12.21 4.91
N TYR A 1054 12.78 -11.39 5.96
CA TYR A 1054 12.85 -11.85 7.34
C TYR A 1054 11.99 -11.04 8.30
N ARG A 1055 11.52 -11.68 9.37
CA ARG A 1055 10.84 -11.03 10.50
C ARG A 1055 11.23 -11.66 11.82
N THR A 1056 11.10 -10.90 12.90
CA THR A 1056 11.44 -11.35 14.26
C THR A 1056 10.25 -11.23 15.20
N HIS A 1057 10.14 -12.18 16.13
CA HIS A 1057 9.25 -12.10 17.28
C HIS A 1057 9.98 -11.36 18.41
N VAL A 1058 9.47 -10.21 18.80
CA VAL A 1058 10.08 -9.33 19.80
C VAL A 1058 9.26 -9.36 21.08
N GLN A 1059 9.92 -9.49 22.24
CA GLN A 1059 9.26 -9.44 23.54
C GLN A 1059 8.34 -8.23 23.65
N SER A 1060 7.12 -8.47 24.13
CA SER A 1060 6.05 -7.47 24.26
C SER A 1060 5.45 -6.98 22.93
N PHE A 1061 6.18 -7.02 21.82
CA PHE A 1061 5.73 -6.46 20.53
C PHE A 1061 5.19 -7.52 19.56
N GLY A 1062 5.43 -8.82 19.82
CA GLY A 1062 5.00 -9.91 18.94
C GLY A 1062 5.84 -10.02 17.68
N TRP A 1063 5.29 -10.65 16.64
CA TRP A 1063 5.90 -10.69 15.31
C TRP A 1063 5.86 -9.31 14.66
N GLN A 1064 7.03 -8.82 14.23
CA GLN A 1064 7.11 -7.64 13.38
C GLN A 1064 6.78 -7.96 11.92
N GLY A 1065 6.49 -6.93 11.12
CA GLY A 1065 6.35 -7.05 9.67
C GLY A 1065 7.63 -7.55 8.99
N TRP A 1066 7.48 -8.15 7.80
CA TRP A 1066 8.61 -8.60 6.99
C TRP A 1066 9.53 -7.43 6.61
N LYS A 1067 10.82 -7.74 6.57
CA LYS A 1067 11.93 -6.84 6.24
C LYS A 1067 12.77 -7.48 5.16
N TYR A 1068 13.25 -6.68 4.21
CA TYR A 1068 14.00 -7.14 3.05
C TYR A 1068 15.44 -6.63 3.11
N ASN A 1069 16.36 -7.36 2.50
CA ASN A 1069 17.77 -6.99 2.22
C ASN A 1069 18.34 -5.81 3.05
N GLY A 1070 18.71 -6.14 4.29
CA GLY A 1070 19.41 -5.26 5.23
C GLY A 1070 18.54 -4.27 6.01
N GLN A 1071 17.23 -4.25 5.85
CA GLN A 1071 16.33 -3.52 6.74
C GLN A 1071 16.30 -4.14 8.14
N MET A 1072 16.52 -3.35 9.20
CA MET A 1072 16.50 -3.87 10.58
C MET A 1072 15.16 -4.55 10.92
N SER A 1073 15.22 -5.80 11.37
CA SER A 1073 14.12 -6.45 12.10
C SER A 1073 14.48 -6.52 13.59
N GLY A 1074 13.54 -6.16 14.46
CA GLY A 1074 13.70 -6.10 15.90
C GLY A 1074 13.71 -4.67 16.44
N THR A 1075 14.59 -4.41 17.40
CA THR A 1075 14.78 -3.12 18.08
C THR A 1075 16.26 -2.86 18.35
N SER A 1076 16.63 -1.59 18.52
CA SER A 1076 17.96 -1.19 18.98
C SER A 1076 17.77 -0.29 20.20
N GLY A 1077 18.42 -0.61 21.33
CA GLY A 1077 18.42 0.22 22.54
C GLY A 1077 17.14 0.20 23.39
N LEU A 1078 16.01 -0.31 22.87
CA LEU A 1078 14.72 -0.39 23.60
C LEU A 1078 14.65 -1.51 24.65
N ALA A 1079 15.74 -2.24 24.86
CA ALA A 1079 15.87 -3.33 25.83
C ALA A 1079 14.89 -4.52 25.67
N LYS A 1080 14.25 -4.66 24.50
CA LYS A 1080 13.41 -5.81 24.15
C LYS A 1080 14.25 -6.94 23.56
N ARG A 1081 13.99 -8.18 23.97
CA ARG A 1081 14.65 -9.37 23.38
C ARG A 1081 13.95 -9.80 22.10
N LEU A 1082 14.72 -10.32 21.15
CA LEU A 1082 14.20 -11.27 20.16
C LEU A 1082 13.89 -12.59 20.88
N GLU A 1083 12.80 -13.25 20.49
CA GLU A 1083 12.36 -14.55 21.01
C GLU A 1083 12.30 -15.61 19.91
N GLY A 1084 12.03 -15.21 18.67
CA GLY A 1084 12.02 -16.06 17.48
C GLY A 1084 12.27 -15.27 16.19
N ILE A 1085 12.54 -15.98 15.10
CA ILE A 1085 12.81 -15.42 13.77
C ILE A 1085 12.28 -16.35 12.67
N GLU A 1086 11.84 -15.76 11.56
CA GLU A 1086 11.52 -16.42 10.29
C GLU A 1086 12.29 -15.72 9.17
N ILE A 1087 12.85 -16.50 8.25
CA ILE A 1087 13.71 -16.03 7.14
C ILE A 1087 13.35 -16.85 5.89
N ASN A 1088 13.20 -16.17 4.75
CA ASN A 1088 12.86 -16.70 3.44
C ASN A 1088 13.72 -16.04 2.36
N LEU A 1089 13.79 -16.69 1.19
CA LEU A 1089 14.28 -16.06 -0.04
C LEU A 1089 13.11 -15.84 -1.00
N THR A 1090 13.09 -14.69 -1.66
CA THR A 1090 12.13 -14.33 -2.72
C THR A 1090 12.86 -14.14 -4.04
N ASN A 1091 12.16 -14.34 -5.16
CA ASN A 1091 12.67 -14.18 -6.53
C ASN A 1091 13.96 -14.98 -6.80
N LYS A 1092 14.00 -16.26 -6.41
CA LYS A 1092 15.20 -17.10 -6.60
C LYS A 1092 15.36 -17.49 -8.07
N ASP A 1093 16.52 -17.19 -8.65
CA ASP A 1093 16.92 -17.64 -9.99
C ASP A 1093 17.48 -19.07 -10.04
N TYR A 1094 17.87 -19.62 -8.87
CA TYR A 1094 18.55 -20.92 -8.76
C TYR A 1094 17.86 -21.83 -7.72
N ASP A 1095 18.01 -23.15 -7.90
CA ASP A 1095 17.43 -24.11 -6.98
C ASP A 1095 18.15 -24.08 -5.61
N GLY A 1096 17.38 -24.18 -4.53
CA GLY A 1096 17.91 -24.03 -3.17
C GLY A 1096 17.07 -23.12 -2.28
N GLY A 1097 17.59 -22.80 -1.10
CA GLY A 1097 16.86 -22.08 -0.06
C GLY A 1097 17.77 -21.46 1.00
N ILE A 1098 17.20 -21.12 2.16
CA ILE A 1098 17.94 -20.57 3.30
C ILE A 1098 17.70 -21.37 4.58
N ALA A 1099 18.80 -21.74 5.24
CA ALA A 1099 18.86 -22.52 6.46
C ALA A 1099 19.35 -21.66 7.63
N TYR A 1100 18.72 -21.76 8.80
CA TYR A 1100 19.08 -20.97 9.98
C TYR A 1100 18.80 -21.69 11.30
N ALA A 1101 19.69 -21.49 12.27
CA ALA A 1101 19.59 -22.02 13.62
C ALA A 1101 19.74 -20.88 14.63
N THR A 1102 19.07 -20.98 15.77
CA THR A 1102 19.15 -19.99 16.85
C THR A 1102 19.57 -20.62 18.17
N HIS A 1103 20.38 -19.89 18.94
CA HIS A 1103 20.72 -20.23 20.32
C HIS A 1103 19.70 -19.58 21.25
N VAL A 1104 18.85 -20.38 21.88
CA VAL A 1104 17.77 -19.94 22.76
C VAL A 1104 18.16 -20.12 24.22
N GLN A 1105 17.85 -19.13 25.06
CA GLN A 1105 18.01 -19.24 26.51
C GLN A 1105 17.40 -20.53 27.05
N THR A 1106 18.15 -21.27 27.88
CA THR A 1106 17.81 -22.59 28.46
C THR A 1106 17.93 -23.78 27.50
N TYR A 1107 17.71 -23.61 26.19
CA TYR A 1107 17.69 -24.72 25.23
C TYR A 1107 19.00 -24.88 24.44
N GLY A 1108 19.83 -23.84 24.39
CA GLY A 1108 21.02 -23.81 23.54
C GLY A 1108 20.64 -23.68 22.07
N TRP A 1109 21.50 -24.17 21.17
CA TRP A 1109 21.18 -24.28 19.75
C TRP A 1109 20.04 -25.30 19.55
N GLN A 1110 18.86 -24.81 19.15
CA GLN A 1110 17.64 -25.63 19.09
C GLN A 1110 17.71 -26.73 18.02
N GLY A 1111 18.02 -27.96 18.42
CA GLY A 1111 17.94 -29.16 17.58
C GLY A 1111 18.96 -29.26 16.44
N ALA A 1112 19.83 -28.25 16.29
CA ALA A 1112 20.77 -28.11 15.19
C ALA A 1112 22.16 -28.66 15.53
N ASP A 1113 22.71 -29.48 14.63
CA ASP A 1113 24.17 -29.69 14.55
C ASP A 1113 24.72 -28.55 13.69
N LEU A 1114 25.52 -27.65 14.28
CA LEU A 1114 26.07 -26.50 13.54
C LEU A 1114 27.02 -26.90 12.41
N ASN A 1115 27.54 -28.13 12.42
CA ASN A 1115 28.36 -28.65 11.32
C ASN A 1115 27.50 -29.29 10.20
N LYS A 1116 26.17 -29.32 10.34
CA LYS A 1116 25.22 -29.90 9.38
C LYS A 1116 24.01 -28.98 9.20
N PRO A 1117 24.09 -27.95 8.32
CA PRO A 1117 22.98 -27.04 8.06
C PRO A 1117 21.67 -27.69 7.60
N SER A 1118 21.72 -28.91 7.06
CA SER A 1118 20.51 -29.71 6.77
C SER A 1118 19.65 -30.02 8.00
N THR A 1119 20.18 -29.89 9.22
CA THR A 1119 19.45 -30.06 10.49
C THR A 1119 18.82 -28.77 11.04
N TRP A 1120 19.03 -27.63 10.37
CA TRP A 1120 18.56 -26.33 10.83
C TRP A 1120 17.08 -26.10 10.43
N LYS A 1121 16.52 -24.94 10.77
CA LYS A 1121 15.23 -24.49 10.21
C LYS A 1121 15.45 -23.94 8.81
N HIS A 1122 14.48 -24.11 7.92
CA HIS A 1122 14.58 -23.68 6.53
C HIS A 1122 13.38 -22.83 6.14
N ASP A 1123 13.57 -21.93 5.16
CA ASP A 1123 12.52 -21.32 4.33
C ASP A 1123 11.19 -21.04 5.08
N GLY A 1124 11.20 -20.00 5.91
CA GLY A 1124 10.03 -19.50 6.65
C GLY A 1124 9.67 -20.27 7.93
N GLN A 1125 10.34 -21.38 8.26
CA GLN A 1125 10.09 -22.08 9.53
C GLN A 1125 10.63 -21.31 10.74
N MET A 1126 9.77 -20.97 11.71
CA MET A 1126 10.18 -20.33 12.96
C MET A 1126 11.36 -21.05 13.65
N ALA A 1127 12.45 -20.30 13.87
CA ALA A 1127 13.54 -20.67 14.76
C ALA A 1127 13.46 -19.82 16.04
N GLY A 1128 13.51 -20.45 17.21
CA GLY A 1128 13.31 -19.78 18.50
C GLY A 1128 12.05 -20.23 19.24
N THR A 1129 11.38 -19.27 19.88
CA THR A 1129 10.15 -19.47 20.65
C THR A 1129 9.17 -18.31 20.44
N SER A 1130 7.87 -18.59 20.53
CA SER A 1130 6.83 -17.58 20.71
C SER A 1130 6.04 -17.93 21.98
N GLY A 1131 5.62 -16.94 22.76
CA GLY A 1131 4.87 -17.13 24.01
C GLY A 1131 5.66 -17.69 25.22
N GLU A 1132 6.78 -18.39 25.03
CA GLU A 1132 7.56 -19.01 26.13
C GLU A 1132 8.45 -18.03 26.94
N ALA A 1133 8.49 -16.75 26.57
CA ALA A 1133 9.29 -15.70 27.20
C ALA A 1133 10.83 -15.98 27.24
N LYS A 1134 11.37 -16.77 26.30
CA LYS A 1134 12.81 -17.03 26.15
C LYS A 1134 13.45 -16.06 25.16
N ARG A 1135 14.69 -15.61 25.42
CA ARG A 1135 15.47 -14.81 24.46
C ARG A 1135 16.24 -15.68 23.46
N LEU A 1136 16.43 -15.16 22.26
CA LEU A 1136 17.55 -15.50 21.40
C LEU A 1136 18.84 -14.88 21.96
N GLU A 1137 19.94 -15.60 21.87
CA GLU A 1137 21.29 -15.15 22.28
C GLU A 1137 22.29 -15.15 21.12
N ALA A 1138 22.09 -15.99 20.10
CA ALA A 1138 22.88 -16.05 18.87
C ALA A 1138 22.08 -16.68 17.70
N ILE A 1139 22.57 -16.53 16.48
CA ILE A 1139 22.00 -17.07 15.24
C ILE A 1139 23.10 -17.51 14.26
N CYS A 1140 22.83 -18.56 13.47
CA CYS A 1140 23.59 -18.95 12.28
C CYS A 1140 22.61 -18.98 11.09
N ILE A 1141 23.05 -18.56 9.91
CA ILE A 1141 22.28 -18.50 8.66
C ILE A 1141 23.18 -18.87 7.48
N THR A 1142 22.75 -19.79 6.62
CA THR A 1142 23.45 -20.16 5.38
C THR A 1142 22.47 -20.41 4.24
N LEU A 1143 22.93 -20.23 3.01
CA LEU A 1143 22.21 -20.66 1.82
C LEU A 1143 22.36 -22.19 1.63
N THR A 1144 21.44 -22.80 0.89
CA THR A 1144 21.44 -24.23 0.52
C THR A 1144 21.17 -24.39 -0.98
N GLY A 1145 21.57 -25.52 -1.58
CA GLY A 1145 21.43 -25.74 -3.03
C GLY A 1145 22.36 -24.87 -3.88
N GLU A 1146 22.02 -24.69 -5.16
CA GLU A 1146 22.73 -23.85 -6.13
C GLU A 1146 22.75 -22.37 -5.68
N MET A 1147 21.76 -21.91 -4.90
CA MET A 1147 21.79 -20.59 -4.24
C MET A 1147 23.09 -20.37 -3.43
N ALA A 1148 23.65 -21.41 -2.81
CA ALA A 1148 24.90 -21.32 -2.06
C ALA A 1148 26.15 -21.25 -2.96
N GLU A 1149 26.03 -21.61 -4.24
CA GLU A 1149 27.09 -21.54 -5.25
C GLU A 1149 27.10 -20.16 -5.93
N HIS A 1150 25.92 -19.57 -6.14
CA HIS A 1150 25.74 -18.27 -6.82
C HIS A 1150 25.71 -17.05 -5.89
N TYR A 1151 25.42 -17.22 -4.60
CA TYR A 1151 25.29 -16.12 -3.65
C TYR A 1151 26.04 -16.38 -2.32
N ASP A 1152 26.26 -15.31 -1.57
CA ASP A 1152 26.71 -15.29 -0.19
C ASP A 1152 25.67 -14.56 0.68
N ILE A 1153 25.47 -15.02 1.92
CA ILE A 1153 24.56 -14.39 2.90
C ILE A 1153 25.37 -13.76 4.04
N TYR A 1154 25.13 -12.47 4.30
CA TYR A 1154 25.72 -11.71 5.40
C TYR A 1154 24.66 -11.30 6.42
N TYR A 1155 24.96 -11.40 7.70
CA TYR A 1155 24.05 -11.01 8.77
C TYR A 1155 24.79 -10.51 10.01
N ARG A 1156 24.17 -9.59 10.73
CA ARG A 1156 24.66 -9.08 12.02
C ARG A 1156 23.51 -8.82 12.97
N VAL A 1157 23.81 -8.83 14.27
CA VAL A 1157 22.80 -8.67 15.33
C VAL A 1157 23.16 -7.53 16.28
N HIS A 1158 22.14 -6.85 16.81
CA HIS A 1158 22.27 -5.96 17.95
C HIS A 1158 22.20 -6.79 19.24
N ALA A 1159 23.31 -6.92 19.95
CA ALA A 1159 23.41 -7.71 21.18
C ALA A 1159 23.47 -6.81 22.43
N GLN A 1160 22.71 -7.19 23.46
CA GLN A 1160 22.65 -6.46 24.73
C GLN A 1160 24.06 -6.25 25.32
N SER A 1161 24.37 -4.98 25.63
CA SER A 1161 25.67 -4.52 26.16
C SER A 1161 26.83 -4.48 25.17
N TYR A 1162 26.65 -4.91 23.91
CA TYR A 1162 27.69 -4.84 22.87
C TYR A 1162 27.33 -3.95 21.69
N GLY A 1163 26.04 -3.64 21.49
CA GLY A 1163 25.58 -2.86 20.34
C GLY A 1163 25.47 -3.74 19.09
N TRP A 1164 25.61 -3.14 17.91
CA TRP A 1164 25.69 -3.90 16.66
C TRP A 1164 27.03 -4.62 16.55
N LEU A 1165 26.97 -5.94 16.42
CA LEU A 1165 28.14 -6.79 16.19
C LEU A 1165 28.59 -6.72 14.71
N GLY A 1166 29.73 -7.35 14.42
CA GLY A 1166 30.23 -7.51 13.06
C GLY A 1166 29.35 -8.41 12.19
N TRP A 1167 29.56 -8.35 10.87
CA TRP A 1167 28.88 -9.25 9.94
C TRP A 1167 29.47 -10.67 10.02
N ALA A 1168 28.60 -11.65 10.27
CA ALA A 1168 28.83 -13.06 10.01
C ALA A 1168 28.49 -13.38 8.55
N LYS A 1169 29.16 -14.40 7.99
CA LYS A 1169 28.95 -14.89 6.63
C LYS A 1169 28.60 -16.39 6.64
N ASN A 1170 27.72 -16.85 5.74
CA ASN A 1170 27.55 -18.27 5.35
C ASN A 1170 27.72 -19.31 6.49
N GLY A 1171 26.82 -19.29 7.46
CA GLY A 1171 26.79 -20.24 8.59
C GLY A 1171 27.63 -19.86 9.82
N GLU A 1172 28.53 -18.87 9.74
CA GLU A 1172 29.24 -18.34 10.91
C GLU A 1172 28.27 -17.84 12.00
N ALA A 1173 28.53 -18.11 13.27
CA ALA A 1173 27.66 -17.61 14.33
C ALA A 1173 27.66 -16.07 14.39
N SER A 1174 26.52 -15.50 14.77
CA SER A 1174 26.36 -14.07 15.09
C SER A 1174 25.65 -13.91 16.44
N GLY A 1175 26.21 -13.14 17.37
CA GLY A 1175 25.63 -12.93 18.71
C GLY A 1175 26.54 -13.32 19.88
N THR A 1176 25.92 -13.75 20.99
CA THR A 1176 26.51 -13.78 22.35
C THR A 1176 26.11 -15.04 23.13
N ALA A 1177 26.32 -16.23 22.57
CA ALA A 1177 25.94 -17.49 23.23
C ALA A 1177 26.67 -17.67 24.58
N GLY A 1178 25.96 -18.20 25.58
CA GLY A 1178 26.53 -18.51 26.90
C GLY A 1178 26.78 -17.30 27.83
N TYR A 1179 26.75 -16.07 27.32
CA TYR A 1179 26.86 -14.84 28.13
C TYR A 1179 25.54 -14.34 28.74
N ALA A 1180 24.43 -15.04 28.47
CA ALA A 1180 23.09 -14.65 28.91
C ALA A 1180 22.61 -13.25 28.43
N LYS A 1181 23.18 -12.77 27.32
CA LYS A 1181 22.79 -11.51 26.66
C LYS A 1181 21.77 -11.81 25.58
N ARG A 1182 20.73 -10.97 25.49
CA ARG A 1182 19.71 -11.05 24.44
C ARG A 1182 20.20 -10.44 23.14
N LEU A 1183 19.74 -10.98 22.02
CA LEU A 1183 19.61 -10.23 20.79
C LEU A 1183 18.44 -9.27 20.92
N GLU A 1184 18.54 -8.07 20.35
CA GLU A 1184 17.47 -7.06 20.31
C GLU A 1184 16.98 -6.79 18.88
N GLY A 1185 17.87 -6.94 17.88
CA GLY A 1185 17.57 -6.78 16.46
C GLY A 1185 18.60 -7.45 15.55
N ILE A 1186 18.30 -7.53 14.25
CA ILE A 1186 19.08 -8.23 13.21
C ILE A 1186 19.00 -7.48 11.86
N GLN A 1187 20.07 -7.56 11.08
CA GLN A 1187 20.10 -7.27 9.65
C GLN A 1187 20.63 -8.49 8.89
N ILE A 1188 20.06 -8.78 7.73
CA ILE A 1188 20.43 -9.88 6.82
C ILE A 1188 20.42 -9.34 5.39
N VAL A 1189 21.48 -9.58 4.62
CA VAL A 1189 21.66 -9.16 3.21
C VAL A 1189 22.18 -10.34 2.40
N ILE A 1190 21.59 -10.59 1.22
CA ILE A 1190 22.15 -11.51 0.22
C ILE A 1190 22.94 -10.72 -0.83
N VAL A 1191 24.09 -11.25 -1.27
CA VAL A 1191 24.92 -10.64 -2.32
C VAL A 1191 25.46 -11.72 -3.28
N PRO A 1192 25.80 -11.40 -4.54
CA PRO A 1192 26.44 -12.34 -5.46
C PRO A 1192 27.71 -12.98 -4.88
N LYS A 1193 28.05 -14.19 -5.34
CA LYS A 1193 29.15 -14.97 -4.79
C LYS A 1193 30.47 -14.21 -4.77
N GLY A 1194 31.16 -14.20 -3.62
CA GLY A 1194 32.40 -13.45 -3.44
C GLY A 1194 32.21 -11.95 -3.14
N GLY A 1195 30.96 -11.46 -3.13
CA GLY A 1195 30.63 -10.09 -2.74
C GLY A 1195 31.11 -9.74 -1.33
N LYS A 1196 31.47 -8.46 -1.12
CA LYS A 1196 31.91 -7.94 0.18
C LYS A 1196 30.72 -7.68 1.11
N ALA A 1197 30.94 -7.77 2.42
CA ALA A 1197 29.95 -7.36 3.41
C ALA A 1197 29.68 -5.84 3.31
N PRO A 1198 28.43 -5.37 3.47
CA PRO A 1198 28.12 -3.94 3.52
C PRO A 1198 28.82 -3.24 4.70
N THR A 1199 29.33 -2.03 4.51
CA THR A 1199 30.00 -1.27 5.60
C THR A 1199 29.00 -0.49 6.45
N ASN A 1200 28.24 0.40 5.81
CA ASN A 1200 27.09 1.11 6.38
C ASN A 1200 25.85 0.76 5.54
N HIS A 1201 24.84 0.15 6.15
CA HIS A 1201 23.62 -0.27 5.46
C HIS A 1201 22.41 0.15 6.27
N GLY A 1202 21.52 0.96 5.68
CA GLY A 1202 20.38 1.56 6.38
C GLY A 1202 20.76 2.49 7.54
N GLY A 1203 21.92 3.15 7.48
CA GLY A 1203 22.42 4.03 8.54
C GLY A 1203 22.98 3.32 9.78
N ILE A 1204 23.08 1.98 9.74
CA ILE A 1204 23.56 1.18 10.87
C ILE A 1204 25.05 0.83 10.69
N ILE A 1205 25.83 1.08 11.75
CA ILE A 1205 27.27 0.81 11.82
C ILE A 1205 27.54 -0.15 12.99
N SER A 1206 28.43 -1.13 12.79
CA SER A 1206 28.83 -2.07 13.84
C SER A 1206 29.67 -1.39 14.92
N ASN A 1207 29.24 -1.50 16.18
CA ASN A 1207 29.95 -0.99 17.37
C ASN A 1207 31.12 -1.91 17.78
N ASP A 1208 31.03 -3.21 17.46
CA ASP A 1208 32.05 -4.23 17.70
C ASP A 1208 32.34 -4.93 16.37
N THR A 1209 33.62 -5.13 16.03
CA THR A 1209 34.00 -5.77 14.76
C THR A 1209 33.85 -7.29 14.79
N ARG A 1210 33.63 -7.90 15.97
CA ARG A 1210 33.40 -9.34 16.12
C ARG A 1210 31.94 -9.66 15.83
N ALA A 1211 31.69 -10.64 14.96
CA ALA A 1211 30.33 -11.12 14.70
C ALA A 1211 29.76 -11.97 15.85
N TYR A 1212 30.63 -12.73 16.55
CA TYR A 1212 30.27 -13.68 17.61
C TYR A 1212 31.17 -13.53 18.84
N ILE A 1213 30.57 -13.72 20.02
CA ILE A 1213 31.26 -13.64 21.31
C ILE A 1213 30.78 -14.81 22.18
N GLU A 1214 31.62 -15.83 22.32
CA GLU A 1214 31.36 -17.06 23.11
C GLU A 1214 32.19 -17.11 24.40
N LYS A 1215 31.72 -17.89 25.38
CA LYS A 1215 32.18 -17.90 26.77
C LYS A 1215 33.06 -19.09 27.13
#